data_AF-A0A7J2VWF3-F1
#
_entry.id   AF-A0A7J2VWF3-F1
#
_cell.length_a   1.000
_cell.length_b   1.000
_cell.length_c   1.000
_cell.angle_alpha   90.00
_cell.angle_beta   90.00
_cell.angle_gamma   90.00
#
_symmetry.space_group_name_H-M   'P 1'
#
loop_
_entity.id
_entity.type
_entity.pdbx_description
1 polymer ?
#
loop_
_entity_poly.entity_id
_entity_poly.type
_entity_poly.pdbx_seq_one_letter_code
_entity_poly.pdbx_strand_id
1 'polypeptide(L)'
;MKFIKWLKELSKNDLSLVGGKAANLGEMYNAGLPVPQAFVVTAEAYKEFLRKTKLKGKILKILKETDFNNPTNLEENTKKIRELIENAKMPEEIEREIIEAYEKLSKEFGKEEEYVAIRSSATAEDVPSITDSYVIVKIDGEVVVDKISKICELANGKSLEVLSFEKGEVKWRKAGVYKHYIKDKLYKVKLRSGREILLTKDHSLIVLDKDLNIFPTFLEEGIDCLIPCLRRFSVEETVDEIDVGEFFRKNKIKFNVIDGKIYVSNKISQENAIPSKIKITENFAYLLGVIIADGTIYKNQIIITSKDEKIRKKCIEAFKELGLNPKDNGLDVRVESAPLARLIKLLTVKEKLGKGKGKNVKSINGLLFNLKRNLKISLIAGYFDGDGCLSGERFEFATKFESLAYELLYFLSSLGYLTFIGKREGKKKAYRIIIPKKYSYKLALEISKFSAKKIEIEDKIEHDEIESYKLNVKELLLDKFGRKIKVRFCPICKGKLEITSPYKNKKRYRCLNCHKIFYEEQTIDSEEIEISERDENGRFLKGFLPWNTGVVKGGQKLLLAKAQKFGVEDEIEEILFKDVYWDKIVKVEEVEYEGFVYDFVVPFAENFNANGIFTHNTASFAGQQLTLINIKNKENVVKAVQKCWASLFTARATFYRQQKGFKHEKVYIAVVVQKQLGVLSKEEYLQGKYKAGIGFTIHPVTGEKNKIVVEASYGQGEAIVSGEVNPDTYVIDKESGKVLESHVGTKEKMKITKEGGELEEIEVPENMRKALCLSEDEIKQLWSLARKLEEHYQFPQDFEWASENGKVYLVQSRPVTVFYEKKESKIIVERPPILKGLPASPGVAIGKVKVCLTIEEARQKLEKGDILVTKMTSPDWVPFMRIASGIITTEGGMTSHAAIVSRELGIPCIVGASNALEVLKDGMMITLDSRNGLVYEGEIKELLEREKIYEVSPEEVAKLKTRTKILMNLGVPMEIEKYKNLPFDGIGLMRIEFIIAEWIKEHPNYMIEKGEEQKYIDKLAEGIAMVAKAIYPRFVVVRFSDFKTNEYRQLVGGEKYEPQEEDPLMGWRGVSRYISPQFEKAFRLECRAIRKVREEYKLDNVWVMLPFVRTTWEVEKVLKIMEEEGLKRGMKNFQIWAMIEVPSTVFLIEEFCKYFDGFSIGSNDLVMGILLVSRDSALLANMGYFDEMNPAVLKAIKQVIKGARKHGKTISICGQAPSINPKFTEFLVKCGITSISFNPDTLCRMRKFVYEVEQSLK
;
A
#
# COMPACT_ATOMS: atom_id res chain seq x y z
N MET A 1 -19.12 40.67 -14.60
CA MET A 1 -18.97 40.14 -13.23
C MET A 1 -17.52 39.74 -13.04
N LYS A 2 -16.84 40.32 -12.04
CA LYS A 2 -15.44 40.09 -11.71
C LYS A 2 -15.24 38.79 -10.92
N PHE A 3 -16.18 38.43 -10.05
CA PHE A 3 -16.07 37.36 -9.07
C PHE A 3 -16.83 36.09 -9.44
N ILE A 4 -17.66 36.16 -10.49
CA ILE A 4 -18.52 35.07 -10.96
C ILE A 4 -18.03 34.52 -12.30
N LYS A 5 -18.08 33.20 -12.44
CA LYS A 5 -17.84 32.49 -13.71
C LYS A 5 -18.96 31.49 -13.99
N TRP A 6 -19.49 31.48 -15.21
CA TRP A 6 -20.48 30.48 -15.64
C TRP A 6 -19.79 29.21 -16.13
N LEU A 7 -20.45 28.05 -16.07
CA LEU A 7 -19.85 26.77 -16.51
C LEU A 7 -19.25 26.83 -17.93
N LYS A 8 -19.93 27.53 -18.85
CA LYS A 8 -19.45 27.75 -20.23
C LYS A 8 -18.12 28.51 -20.35
N GLU A 9 -17.72 29.22 -19.31
CA GLU A 9 -16.46 29.97 -19.24
C GLU A 9 -15.34 29.16 -18.58
N LEU A 10 -15.62 27.95 -18.11
CA LEU A 10 -14.72 27.15 -17.29
C LEU A 10 -14.25 25.89 -18.01
N SER A 11 -13.00 25.55 -17.83
CA SER A 11 -12.38 24.33 -18.30
C SER A 11 -11.52 23.71 -17.20
N LYS A 12 -10.95 22.53 -17.46
CA LYS A 12 -9.92 21.94 -16.59
C LYS A 12 -8.71 22.86 -16.31
N ASN A 13 -8.48 23.91 -17.12
CA ASN A 13 -7.37 24.84 -16.90
C ASN A 13 -7.64 25.88 -15.80
N ASP A 14 -8.88 25.99 -15.33
CA ASP A 14 -9.31 27.04 -14.38
C ASP A 14 -9.25 26.56 -12.91
N LEU A 15 -8.57 25.44 -12.64
CA LEU A 15 -8.42 24.81 -11.32
C LEU A 15 -8.01 25.80 -10.21
N SER A 16 -7.05 26.69 -10.49
CA SER A 16 -6.55 27.67 -9.51
C SER A 16 -7.56 28.79 -9.20
N LEU A 17 -8.53 29.02 -10.09
CA LEU A 17 -9.56 30.05 -9.95
C LEU A 17 -10.83 29.49 -9.30
N VAL A 18 -11.21 28.26 -9.64
CA VAL A 18 -12.52 27.68 -9.28
C VAL A 18 -12.46 26.32 -8.57
N GLY A 19 -11.28 25.70 -8.43
CA GLY A 19 -11.11 24.39 -7.80
C GLY A 19 -11.52 23.21 -8.67
N GLY A 20 -11.17 21.99 -8.21
CA GLY A 20 -11.33 20.71 -8.93
C GLY A 20 -12.74 20.45 -9.43
N LYS A 21 -13.72 20.52 -8.53
CA LYS A 21 -15.12 20.21 -8.85
C LYS A 21 -15.71 21.17 -9.88
N ALA A 22 -15.51 22.47 -9.69
CA ALA A 22 -16.06 23.48 -10.57
C ALA A 22 -15.43 23.44 -11.98
N ALA A 23 -14.11 23.24 -12.06
CA ALA A 23 -13.40 23.08 -13.32
C ALA A 23 -13.92 21.84 -14.07
N ASN A 24 -14.13 20.74 -13.37
CA ASN A 24 -14.64 19.51 -13.96
C ASN A 24 -16.10 19.61 -14.42
N LEU A 25 -16.96 20.32 -13.67
CA LEU A 25 -18.33 20.63 -14.11
C LEU A 25 -18.34 21.49 -15.38
N GLY A 26 -17.43 22.47 -15.47
CA GLY A 26 -17.24 23.28 -16.68
C GLY A 26 -16.79 22.45 -17.89
N GLU A 27 -15.82 21.55 -17.68
CA GLU A 27 -15.34 20.63 -18.71
C GLU A 27 -16.47 19.74 -19.25
N MET A 28 -17.23 19.08 -18.36
CA MET A 28 -18.38 18.24 -18.75
C MET A 28 -19.45 19.05 -19.49
N TYR A 29 -19.77 20.24 -19.01
CA TYR A 29 -20.75 21.12 -19.65
C TYR A 29 -20.32 21.51 -21.07
N ASN A 30 -19.04 21.88 -21.26
CA ASN A 30 -18.49 22.24 -22.56
C ASN A 30 -18.31 21.04 -23.51
N ALA A 31 -18.18 19.83 -22.96
CA ALA A 31 -18.23 18.58 -23.72
C ALA A 31 -19.66 18.22 -24.20
N GLY A 32 -20.66 19.06 -23.92
CA GLY A 32 -22.06 18.84 -24.32
C GLY A 32 -22.77 17.78 -23.47
N LEU A 33 -22.24 17.46 -22.29
CA LEU A 33 -22.89 16.56 -21.33
C LEU A 33 -23.98 17.31 -20.54
N PRO A 34 -25.07 16.63 -20.14
CA PRO A 34 -26.19 17.25 -19.45
C PRO A 34 -25.84 17.55 -17.99
N VAL A 35 -25.14 18.66 -17.75
CA VAL A 35 -24.81 19.16 -16.41
C VAL A 35 -25.83 20.23 -16.00
N PRO A 36 -26.38 20.23 -14.77
CA PRO A 36 -27.28 21.29 -14.31
C PRO A 36 -26.58 22.65 -14.33
N GLN A 37 -27.28 23.68 -14.82
CA GLN A 37 -26.73 25.03 -14.93
C GLN A 37 -26.18 25.53 -13.59
N ALA A 38 -25.03 26.16 -13.64
CA ALA A 38 -24.38 26.71 -12.46
C ALA A 38 -23.56 27.95 -12.80
N PHE A 39 -23.35 28.76 -11.78
CA PHE A 39 -22.27 29.74 -11.74
C PHE A 39 -21.38 29.47 -10.54
N VAL A 40 -20.15 29.95 -10.61
CA VAL A 40 -19.13 29.71 -9.60
C VAL A 40 -18.69 31.04 -9.03
N VAL A 41 -18.80 31.16 -7.70
CA VAL A 41 -18.16 32.21 -6.93
C VAL A 41 -16.69 31.83 -6.78
N THR A 42 -15.82 32.56 -7.48
CA THR A 42 -14.40 32.24 -7.62
C THR A 42 -13.65 32.30 -6.29
N ALA A 43 -12.50 31.63 -6.22
CA ALA A 43 -11.59 31.73 -5.09
C ALA A 43 -11.07 33.16 -4.87
N GLU A 44 -11.06 33.99 -5.92
CA GLU A 44 -10.73 35.41 -5.83
C GLU A 44 -11.76 36.20 -5.02
N ALA A 45 -13.05 35.84 -5.11
CA ALA A 45 -14.11 36.43 -4.29
C ALA A 45 -13.84 36.18 -2.80
N TYR A 46 -13.42 34.96 -2.45
CA TYR A 46 -13.06 34.61 -1.08
C TYR A 46 -11.84 35.39 -0.57
N LYS A 47 -10.79 35.53 -1.40
CA LYS A 47 -9.62 36.35 -1.08
C LYS A 47 -10.01 37.81 -0.79
N GLU A 48 -10.86 38.38 -1.65
CA GLU A 48 -11.31 39.75 -1.53
C GLU A 48 -12.21 39.96 -0.31
N PHE A 49 -13.08 38.98 0.00
CA PHE A 49 -13.86 38.94 1.23
C PHE A 49 -12.96 39.02 2.47
N LEU A 50 -11.94 38.16 2.57
CA LEU A 50 -10.99 38.16 3.69
C LEU A 50 -10.22 39.48 3.81
N ARG A 51 -9.89 40.11 2.68
CA ARG A 51 -9.16 41.39 2.61
C ARG A 51 -10.03 42.53 3.12
N LYS A 52 -11.25 42.68 2.61
CA LYS A 52 -12.15 43.79 2.96
C LYS A 52 -12.69 43.69 4.39
N THR A 53 -12.96 42.48 4.87
CA THR A 53 -13.42 42.23 6.25
C THR A 53 -12.30 42.27 7.29
N LYS A 54 -11.03 42.34 6.83
CA LYS A 54 -9.82 42.29 7.68
C LYS A 54 -9.75 41.05 8.60
N LEU A 55 -10.44 39.96 8.23
CA LEU A 55 -10.48 38.74 9.03
C LEU A 55 -9.21 37.91 8.92
N LYS A 56 -8.46 38.02 7.81
CA LYS A 56 -7.26 37.21 7.56
C LYS A 56 -6.29 37.20 8.74
N GLY A 57 -5.99 38.36 9.33
CA GLY A 57 -5.10 38.47 10.48
C GLY A 57 -5.65 37.81 11.75
N LYS A 58 -6.96 37.93 12.00
CA LYS A 58 -7.62 37.31 13.16
C LYS A 58 -7.65 35.78 13.04
N ILE A 59 -7.97 35.27 11.86
CA ILE A 59 -7.97 33.83 11.56
C ILE A 59 -6.58 33.24 11.77
N LEU A 60 -5.54 33.89 11.22
CA LEU A 60 -4.16 33.42 11.39
C LEU A 60 -3.69 33.49 12.85
N LYS A 61 -4.14 34.48 13.62
CA LYS A 61 -3.85 34.55 15.06
C LYS A 61 -4.48 33.36 15.79
N ILE A 62 -5.76 33.08 15.56
CA ILE A 62 -6.45 31.95 16.18
C ILE A 62 -5.80 30.63 15.78
N LEU A 63 -5.44 30.44 14.50
CA LEU A 63 -4.75 29.24 14.03
C LEU A 63 -3.36 29.07 14.65
N LYS A 64 -2.62 30.16 14.90
CA LYS A 64 -1.34 30.12 15.61
C LYS A 64 -1.51 29.74 17.09
N GLU A 65 -2.60 30.16 17.70
CA GLU A 65 -2.98 29.85 19.08
C GLU A 65 -3.70 28.49 19.21
N THR A 66 -3.97 27.81 18.08
CA THR A 66 -4.65 26.53 18.06
C THR A 66 -3.67 25.38 18.28
N ASP A 67 -3.94 24.59 19.32
CA ASP A 67 -3.27 23.31 19.53
C ASP A 67 -3.94 22.23 18.68
N PHE A 68 -3.37 21.97 17.50
CA PHE A 68 -3.87 20.97 16.56
C PHE A 68 -3.83 19.52 17.10
N ASN A 69 -3.16 19.27 18.24
CA ASN A 69 -3.10 17.95 18.89
C ASN A 69 -4.15 17.78 20.00
N ASN A 70 -4.90 18.84 20.33
CA ASN A 70 -5.98 18.84 21.29
C ASN A 70 -7.34 18.96 20.57
N PRO A 71 -8.12 17.86 20.44
CA PRO A 71 -9.38 17.86 19.70
C PRO A 71 -10.38 18.92 20.20
N THR A 72 -10.45 19.16 21.51
CA THR A 72 -11.36 20.14 22.11
C THR A 72 -10.92 21.57 21.77
N ASN A 73 -9.63 21.89 21.91
CA ASN A 73 -9.10 23.21 21.55
C ASN A 73 -9.19 23.48 20.05
N LEU A 74 -8.92 22.47 19.23
CA LEU A 74 -9.06 22.53 17.78
C LEU A 74 -10.52 22.81 17.40
N GLU A 75 -11.49 22.07 17.94
CA GLU A 75 -12.91 22.30 17.66
C GLU A 75 -13.35 23.69 18.13
N GLU A 76 -12.95 24.12 19.34
CA GLU A 76 -13.28 25.45 19.86
C GLU A 76 -12.71 26.58 18.99
N ASN A 77 -11.43 26.51 18.62
CA ASN A 77 -10.78 27.57 17.86
C ASN A 77 -11.21 27.58 16.38
N THR A 78 -11.44 26.41 15.79
CA THR A 78 -12.00 26.33 14.44
C THR A 78 -13.45 26.78 14.41
N LYS A 79 -14.25 26.51 15.46
CA LYS A 79 -15.59 27.09 15.63
C LYS A 79 -15.55 28.62 15.70
N LYS A 80 -14.63 29.23 16.48
CA LYS A 80 -14.44 30.69 16.51
C LYS A 80 -14.12 31.26 15.12
N ILE A 81 -13.27 30.58 14.35
CA ILE A 81 -12.94 31.01 12.97
C ILE A 81 -14.18 30.95 12.07
N ARG A 82 -14.98 29.88 12.15
CA ARG A 82 -16.23 29.76 11.40
C ARG A 82 -17.21 30.88 11.76
N GLU A 83 -17.42 31.13 13.04
CA GLU A 83 -18.29 32.21 13.53
C GLU A 83 -17.80 33.60 13.07
N LEU A 84 -16.48 33.83 13.00
CA LEU A 84 -15.93 35.08 12.46
C LEU A 84 -16.27 35.29 10.98
N ILE A 85 -16.23 34.23 10.18
CA ILE A 85 -16.54 34.29 8.74
C ILE A 85 -18.05 34.44 8.53
N GLU A 86 -18.86 33.67 9.25
CA GLU A 86 -20.33 33.66 9.11
C GLU A 86 -20.97 34.97 9.59
N ASN A 87 -20.41 35.62 10.61
CA ASN A 87 -20.95 36.88 11.14
C ASN A 87 -20.40 38.14 10.46
N ALA A 88 -19.44 38.01 9.54
CA ALA A 88 -18.88 39.18 8.85
C ALA A 88 -19.79 39.66 7.73
N LYS A 89 -20.00 40.99 7.66
CA LYS A 89 -20.77 41.63 6.60
C LYS A 89 -20.12 41.37 5.23
N MET A 90 -20.88 40.82 4.29
CA MET A 90 -20.44 40.62 2.92
C MET A 90 -20.12 41.97 2.26
N PRO A 91 -18.99 42.12 1.54
CA PRO A 91 -18.73 43.30 0.75
C PRO A 91 -19.77 43.49 -0.35
N GLU A 92 -20.32 44.71 -0.48
CA GLU A 92 -21.43 45.04 -1.39
C GLU A 92 -21.18 44.65 -2.85
N GLU A 93 -19.94 44.75 -3.33
CA GLU A 93 -19.60 44.37 -4.71
C GLU A 93 -19.69 42.85 -4.95
N ILE A 94 -19.33 42.03 -3.95
CA ILE A 94 -19.37 40.57 -4.04
C ILE A 94 -20.82 40.11 -3.90
N GLU A 95 -21.53 40.68 -2.93
CA GLU A 95 -22.95 40.44 -2.69
C GLU A 95 -23.78 40.75 -3.93
N ARG A 96 -23.59 41.94 -4.53
CA ARG A 96 -24.30 42.35 -5.75
C ARG A 96 -24.06 41.38 -6.90
N GLU A 97 -22.82 40.98 -7.16
CA GLU A 97 -22.53 40.04 -8.27
C GLU A 97 -23.12 38.65 -8.04
N ILE A 98 -23.13 38.14 -6.79
CA ILE A 98 -23.79 36.88 -6.46
C ILE A 98 -25.30 36.99 -6.70
N ILE A 99 -25.92 38.08 -6.26
CA ILE A 99 -27.36 38.32 -6.44
C ILE A 99 -27.72 38.45 -7.92
N GLU A 100 -27.00 39.26 -8.69
CA GLU A 100 -27.24 39.42 -10.13
C GLU A 100 -27.07 38.09 -10.88
N ALA A 101 -26.08 37.26 -10.49
CA ALA A 101 -25.88 35.95 -11.11
C ALA A 101 -27.01 34.97 -10.75
N TYR A 102 -27.47 34.98 -9.50
CA TYR A 102 -28.60 34.17 -9.05
C TYR A 102 -29.93 34.58 -9.70
N GLU A 103 -30.19 35.88 -9.85
CA GLU A 103 -31.35 36.39 -10.59
C GLU A 103 -31.30 35.95 -12.05
N LYS A 104 -30.12 36.04 -12.68
CA LYS A 104 -29.93 35.59 -14.06
C LYS A 104 -30.20 34.10 -14.20
N LEU A 105 -29.65 33.27 -13.30
CA LEU A 105 -29.92 31.84 -13.25
C LEU A 105 -31.41 31.56 -13.08
N SER A 106 -32.10 32.28 -12.20
CA SER A 106 -33.54 32.11 -11.94
C SER A 106 -34.39 32.47 -13.16
N LYS A 107 -34.04 33.56 -13.86
CA LYS A 107 -34.71 33.98 -15.10
C LYS A 107 -34.54 32.98 -16.25
N GLU A 108 -33.40 32.30 -16.35
CA GLU A 108 -33.20 31.23 -17.35
C GLU A 108 -34.19 30.06 -17.19
N PHE A 109 -34.74 29.87 -15.98
CA PHE A 109 -35.79 28.89 -15.68
C PHE A 109 -37.19 29.50 -15.51
N GLY A 110 -37.37 30.77 -15.88
CA GLY A 110 -38.68 31.45 -15.86
C GLY A 110 -39.22 31.73 -14.45
N LYS A 111 -38.37 31.78 -13.42
CA LYS A 111 -38.75 32.06 -12.04
C LYS A 111 -38.10 33.35 -11.52
N GLU A 112 -38.76 34.02 -10.59
CA GLU A 112 -38.17 35.16 -9.88
C GLU A 112 -37.05 34.70 -8.92
N GLU A 113 -37.26 33.58 -8.24
CA GLU A 113 -36.27 32.93 -7.36
C GLU A 113 -36.29 31.42 -7.55
N GLU A 114 -35.18 30.85 -8.01
CA GLU A 114 -35.00 29.41 -8.22
C GLU A 114 -34.26 28.75 -7.04
N TYR A 115 -34.52 27.48 -6.77
CA TYR A 115 -33.78 26.73 -5.76
C TYR A 115 -32.41 26.30 -6.28
N VAL A 116 -31.39 26.45 -5.44
CA VAL A 116 -29.99 26.13 -5.77
C VAL A 116 -29.32 25.23 -4.72
N ALA A 117 -28.44 24.37 -5.21
CA ALA A 117 -27.43 23.65 -4.45
C ALA A 117 -26.13 24.45 -4.45
N ILE A 118 -25.52 24.62 -3.28
CA ILE A 118 -24.31 25.42 -3.08
C ILE A 118 -23.22 24.50 -2.53
N ARG A 119 -22.13 24.33 -3.30
CA ARG A 119 -21.09 23.32 -3.05
C ARG A 119 -19.72 23.96 -3.01
N SER A 120 -18.91 23.53 -2.05
CA SER A 120 -17.49 23.90 -1.95
C SER A 120 -16.62 23.24 -3.02
N SER A 121 -15.67 24.00 -3.58
CA SER A 121 -14.69 23.58 -4.57
C SER A 121 -13.31 24.18 -4.24
N ALA A 122 -12.44 23.40 -3.60
CA ALA A 122 -11.14 23.89 -3.14
C ALA A 122 -10.11 23.98 -4.27
N THR A 123 -9.32 25.06 -4.29
CA THR A 123 -8.27 25.32 -5.31
C THR A 123 -6.97 24.57 -5.07
N ALA A 124 -6.79 24.00 -3.88
CA ALA A 124 -5.63 23.20 -3.50
C ALA A 124 -5.79 21.71 -3.85
N GLU A 125 -6.82 21.34 -4.63
CA GLU A 125 -7.05 19.94 -5.02
C GLU A 125 -6.05 19.46 -6.08
N ASP A 126 -5.43 20.32 -6.91
CA ASP A 126 -4.48 19.88 -7.96
C ASP A 126 -3.51 21.00 -8.41
N VAL A 127 -2.29 21.10 -7.84
CA VAL A 127 -1.17 21.73 -8.57
C VAL A 127 0.20 21.24 -8.05
N PRO A 128 1.00 20.56 -8.88
CA PRO A 128 2.43 20.89 -8.93
C PRO A 128 3.07 20.77 -10.32
N SER A 129 3.56 21.87 -10.88
CA SER A 129 3.89 22.02 -12.31
C SER A 129 5.39 21.94 -12.67
N ILE A 130 5.81 20.99 -13.52
CA ILE A 130 7.20 20.87 -14.06
C ILE A 130 7.27 21.47 -15.48
N THR A 131 8.37 22.14 -15.85
CA THR A 131 8.59 22.63 -17.24
C THR A 131 9.15 21.56 -18.19
N ASP A 132 9.30 21.93 -19.47
CA ASP A 132 9.82 21.05 -20.54
C ASP A 132 11.29 20.60 -20.37
N SER A 133 11.53 19.69 -19.42
CA SER A 133 12.84 19.13 -19.06
C SER A 133 13.10 17.77 -19.70
N TYR A 134 14.37 17.38 -19.84
CA TYR A 134 14.73 16.01 -20.23
C TYR A 134 14.44 15.04 -19.09
N VAL A 135 13.75 13.95 -19.39
CA VAL A 135 13.36 12.93 -18.43
C VAL A 135 13.60 11.53 -18.99
N ILE A 136 13.75 10.54 -18.10
CA ILE A 136 13.86 9.12 -18.44
C ILE A 136 12.57 8.35 -18.07
N VAL A 137 11.91 7.76 -19.07
CA VAL A 137 10.66 7.02 -18.87
C VAL A 137 10.75 5.64 -19.52
N LYS A 138 9.82 4.73 -19.18
CA LYS A 138 9.52 3.58 -20.03
C LYS A 138 8.20 3.82 -20.76
N ILE A 139 8.20 3.68 -22.08
CA ILE A 139 7.00 3.68 -22.91
C ILE A 139 6.84 2.27 -23.48
N ASP A 140 5.77 1.57 -23.11
CA ASP A 140 5.55 0.14 -23.42
C ASP A 140 6.78 -0.74 -23.11
N GLY A 141 7.44 -0.47 -21.97
CA GLY A 141 8.62 -1.21 -21.52
C GLY A 141 9.96 -0.72 -22.10
N GLU A 142 9.97 0.15 -23.11
CA GLU A 142 11.21 0.68 -23.70
C GLU A 142 11.69 1.95 -23.01
N VAL A 143 12.97 1.98 -22.62
CA VAL A 143 13.60 3.16 -22.02
C VAL A 143 13.72 4.29 -23.04
N VAL A 144 13.18 5.46 -22.71
CA VAL A 144 13.25 6.66 -23.54
C VAL A 144 13.78 7.83 -22.71
N VAL A 145 14.79 8.52 -23.22
CA VAL A 145 15.30 9.78 -22.66
C VAL A 145 15.01 10.90 -23.65
N ASP A 146 14.06 11.77 -23.33
CA ASP A 146 13.74 12.93 -24.17
C ASP A 146 13.10 14.03 -23.32
N LYS A 147 12.82 15.17 -23.96
CA LYS A 147 12.02 16.22 -23.33
C LYS A 147 10.61 15.72 -23.01
N ILE A 148 10.07 16.13 -21.87
CA ILE A 148 8.75 15.70 -21.41
C ILE A 148 7.63 16.05 -22.39
N SER A 149 7.71 17.18 -23.10
CA SER A 149 6.77 17.53 -24.19
C SER A 149 6.68 16.44 -25.26
N LYS A 150 7.83 15.96 -25.70
CA LYS A 150 7.94 14.90 -26.70
C LYS A 150 7.59 13.52 -26.13
N ILE A 151 7.85 13.28 -24.85
CA ILE A 151 7.38 12.07 -24.18
C ILE A 151 5.86 12.02 -24.12
N CYS A 152 5.17 13.15 -23.88
CA CYS A 152 3.71 13.20 -23.91
C CYS A 152 3.17 12.82 -25.30
N GLU A 153 3.83 13.28 -26.37
CA GLU A 153 3.47 12.91 -27.74
C GLU A 153 3.71 11.41 -27.99
N LEU A 154 4.85 10.88 -27.54
CA LEU A 154 5.24 9.48 -27.74
C LEU A 154 4.43 8.49 -26.90
N ALA A 155 3.98 8.91 -25.71
CA ALA A 155 3.23 8.10 -24.75
C ALA A 155 1.72 8.07 -25.04
N ASN A 156 1.24 8.86 -26.00
CA ASN A 156 -0.18 8.90 -26.35
C ASN A 156 -0.70 7.51 -26.74
N GLY A 157 -1.66 6.98 -25.95
CA GLY A 157 -2.23 5.64 -26.14
C GLY A 157 -1.33 4.48 -25.71
N LYS A 158 -0.24 4.72 -24.96
CA LYS A 158 0.74 3.72 -24.53
C LYS A 158 0.91 3.67 -23.02
N SER A 159 1.44 2.56 -22.50
CA SER A 159 1.77 2.43 -21.07
C SER A 159 3.01 3.25 -20.76
N LEU A 160 2.87 4.21 -19.84
CA LEU A 160 3.97 5.05 -19.40
C LEU A 160 4.38 4.67 -17.96
N GLU A 161 5.68 4.46 -17.75
CA GLU A 161 6.26 4.29 -16.43
C GLU A 161 7.38 5.29 -16.18
N VAL A 162 7.49 5.76 -14.95
CA VAL A 162 8.54 6.67 -14.49
C VAL A 162 9.27 6.10 -13.29
N LEU A 163 10.47 6.61 -13.01
CA LEU A 163 11.16 6.31 -11.77
C LEU A 163 10.43 7.00 -10.61
N SER A 164 10.15 6.25 -9.55
CA SER A 164 9.41 6.66 -8.35
C SER A 164 10.15 6.26 -7.09
N PHE A 165 10.17 7.12 -6.07
CA PHE A 165 10.77 6.82 -4.77
C PHE A 165 9.67 6.32 -3.81
N GLU A 166 9.81 5.09 -3.33
CA GLU A 166 8.85 4.45 -2.43
C GLU A 166 9.61 3.67 -1.35
N LYS A 167 9.34 3.97 -0.07
CA LYS A 167 9.88 3.21 1.07
C LYS A 167 11.41 3.06 1.05
N GLY A 168 12.13 4.08 0.59
CA GLY A 168 13.60 4.10 0.56
C GLY A 168 14.26 3.55 -0.71
N GLU A 169 13.50 3.13 -1.72
CA GLU A 169 14.03 2.58 -2.97
C GLU A 169 13.47 3.30 -4.21
N VAL A 170 14.25 3.38 -5.29
CA VAL A 170 13.81 3.91 -6.58
C VAL A 170 13.31 2.77 -7.47
N LYS A 171 12.06 2.84 -7.94
CA LYS A 171 11.40 1.80 -8.76
C LYS A 171 10.66 2.38 -9.96
N TRP A 172 10.52 1.59 -11.03
CA TRP A 172 9.64 1.91 -12.14
C TRP A 172 8.17 1.75 -11.71
N ARG A 173 7.35 2.75 -12.00
CA ARG A 173 5.92 2.78 -11.70
C ARG A 173 5.11 3.37 -12.84
N LYS A 174 3.93 2.80 -13.07
CA LYS A 174 2.95 3.38 -13.99
C LYS A 174 2.58 4.79 -13.54
N ALA A 175 2.60 5.71 -14.49
CA ALA A 175 2.31 7.11 -14.25
C ALA A 175 1.30 7.64 -15.27
N GLY A 176 0.39 8.48 -14.79
CA GLY A 176 -0.33 9.41 -15.66
C GLY A 176 0.53 10.65 -15.91
N VAL A 177 0.38 11.29 -17.07
CA VAL A 177 0.92 12.63 -17.30
C VAL A 177 -0.22 13.60 -17.48
N TYR A 178 -0.24 14.63 -16.65
CA TYR A 178 -1.12 15.78 -16.82
C TYR A 178 -0.36 16.89 -17.54
N LYS A 179 -1.02 17.58 -18.47
CA LYS A 179 -0.45 18.69 -19.25
C LYS A 179 -1.41 19.87 -19.16
N HIS A 180 -0.92 21.01 -18.69
CA HIS A 180 -1.67 22.26 -18.63
C HIS A 180 -0.80 23.45 -19.02
N TYR A 181 -1.45 24.53 -19.45
CA TYR A 181 -0.77 25.76 -19.88
C TYR A 181 -0.73 26.74 -18.72
N ILE A 182 0.40 27.40 -18.51
CA ILE A 182 0.55 28.43 -17.49
C ILE A 182 1.17 29.70 -18.08
N LYS A 183 0.78 30.84 -17.52
CA LYS A 183 1.38 32.15 -17.73
C LYS A 183 1.60 32.76 -16.34
N ASP A 184 2.71 32.38 -15.73
CA ASP A 184 2.98 32.70 -14.33
C ASP A 184 4.50 32.70 -14.07
N LYS A 185 4.88 33.15 -12.88
CA LYS A 185 6.26 33.13 -12.42
C LYS A 185 6.63 31.75 -11.88
N LEU A 186 7.71 31.19 -12.40
CA LEU A 186 8.31 29.94 -11.93
C LEU A 186 9.57 30.21 -11.11
N TYR A 187 9.90 29.28 -10.22
CA TYR A 187 11.19 29.24 -9.56
C TYR A 187 12.15 28.36 -10.34
N LYS A 188 13.22 28.98 -10.83
CA LYS A 188 14.40 28.32 -11.35
C LYS A 188 15.37 28.03 -10.21
N VAL A 189 15.46 26.77 -9.83
CA VAL A 189 16.30 26.25 -8.75
C VAL A 189 17.58 25.69 -9.35
N LYS A 190 18.72 26.25 -8.96
CA LYS A 190 20.05 25.76 -9.33
C LYS A 190 20.65 24.98 -8.16
N LEU A 191 21.04 23.74 -8.41
CA LEU A 191 21.67 22.86 -7.45
C LEU A 191 23.20 22.91 -7.53
N ARG A 192 23.90 22.44 -6.49
CA ARG A 192 25.37 22.39 -6.40
C ARG A 192 25.98 21.48 -7.48
N SER A 193 25.26 20.44 -7.88
CA SER A 193 25.58 19.63 -9.07
C SER A 193 25.59 20.39 -10.40
N GLY A 194 25.13 21.65 -10.44
CA GLY A 194 24.91 22.41 -11.66
C GLY A 194 23.57 22.13 -12.36
N ARG A 195 22.73 21.27 -11.78
CA ARG A 195 21.38 20.98 -12.27
C ARG A 195 20.47 22.19 -12.07
N GLU A 196 19.61 22.45 -13.06
CA GLU A 196 18.61 23.50 -13.01
C GLU A 196 17.22 22.87 -13.09
N ILE A 197 16.34 23.26 -12.19
CA ILE A 197 14.96 22.80 -12.09
C ILE A 197 14.06 24.03 -12.21
N LEU A 198 12.99 23.96 -12.97
CA LEU A 198 11.96 25.00 -13.01
C LEU A 198 10.66 24.42 -12.45
N LEU A 199 10.11 25.08 -11.43
CA LEU A 199 8.93 24.61 -10.70
C LEU A 199 8.04 25.78 -10.29
N THR A 200 6.73 25.57 -10.17
CA THR A 200 5.81 26.59 -9.68
C THR A 200 6.07 26.95 -8.22
N LYS A 201 5.75 28.18 -7.82
CA LYS A 201 5.92 28.68 -6.45
C LYS A 201 5.30 27.78 -5.37
N ASP A 202 4.19 27.12 -5.71
CA ASP A 202 3.47 26.23 -4.80
C ASP A 202 3.79 24.74 -5.02
N HIS A 203 4.89 24.43 -5.72
CA HIS A 203 5.36 23.05 -5.88
C HIS A 203 5.97 22.53 -4.56
N SER A 204 5.48 21.40 -4.07
CA SER A 204 5.95 20.78 -2.82
C SER A 204 7.06 19.77 -3.09
N LEU A 205 8.28 20.09 -2.64
CA LEU A 205 9.42 19.20 -2.69
C LEU A 205 9.75 18.66 -1.30
N ILE A 206 10.14 17.39 -1.24
CA ILE A 206 10.87 16.88 -0.09
C ILE A 206 12.23 17.59 -0.07
N VAL A 207 12.53 18.30 1.02
CA VAL A 207 13.82 18.95 1.24
C VAL A 207 14.37 18.61 2.62
N LEU A 208 15.68 18.71 2.77
CA LEU A 208 16.38 18.78 4.06
C LEU A 208 16.76 20.23 4.34
N ASP A 209 16.56 20.75 5.55
CA ASP A 209 17.16 22.05 5.96
C ASP A 209 18.66 21.90 6.31
N LYS A 210 19.26 23.03 6.70
CA LYS A 210 20.64 23.14 7.23
C LYS A 210 20.91 22.21 8.42
N ASP A 211 19.85 21.79 9.11
CA ASP A 211 19.89 20.93 10.29
C ASP A 211 19.47 19.49 9.95
N LEU A 212 19.20 19.25 8.66
CA LEU A 212 18.96 17.97 8.02
C LEU A 212 17.63 17.33 8.43
N ASN A 213 16.64 18.17 8.73
CA ASN A 213 15.25 17.78 8.94
C ASN A 213 14.53 17.59 7.61
N ILE A 214 13.80 16.49 7.44
CA ILE A 214 12.95 16.27 6.26
C ILE A 214 11.64 17.04 6.41
N PHE A 215 11.30 17.87 5.43
CA PHE A 215 9.97 18.47 5.34
C PHE A 215 9.56 18.71 3.88
N PRO A 216 8.26 18.57 3.56
CA PRO A 216 7.71 19.10 2.31
C PRO A 216 7.70 20.64 2.40
N THR A 217 8.32 21.32 1.43
CA THR A 217 8.39 22.78 1.44
C THR A 217 8.06 23.43 0.11
N PHE A 218 7.67 24.70 0.17
CA PHE A 218 7.62 25.63 -0.95
C PHE A 218 8.94 26.38 -0.98
N LEU A 219 9.64 26.39 -2.12
CA LEU A 219 10.94 27.06 -2.20
C LEU A 219 10.77 28.57 -2.00
N GLU A 220 11.46 29.13 -1.01
CA GLU A 220 11.61 30.57 -0.83
C GLU A 220 13.08 30.94 -1.09
N GLU A 221 13.34 32.18 -1.51
CA GLU A 221 14.69 32.67 -1.79
C GLU A 221 15.57 32.63 -0.51
N GLY A 222 16.81 32.14 -0.63
CA GLY A 222 17.80 32.17 0.45
C GLY A 222 17.81 30.99 1.43
N ILE A 223 17.06 29.92 1.16
CA ILE A 223 17.03 28.73 2.03
C ILE A 223 18.23 27.80 1.77
N ASP A 224 19.02 27.51 2.82
CA ASP A 224 20.09 26.51 2.82
C ASP A 224 19.51 25.08 2.97
N CYS A 225 19.08 24.51 1.84
CA CYS A 225 18.37 23.22 1.80
C CYS A 225 18.99 22.20 0.83
N LEU A 226 18.74 20.91 1.06
CA LEU A 226 19.10 19.80 0.17
C LEU A 226 17.84 19.16 -0.45
N ILE A 227 17.90 18.76 -1.72
CA ILE A 227 16.83 18.07 -2.45
C ILE A 227 17.26 16.62 -2.77
N PRO A 228 16.37 15.63 -2.65
CA PRO A 228 16.68 14.24 -3.01
C PRO A 228 16.75 14.13 -4.53
N CYS A 229 17.92 13.73 -5.01
CA CYS A 229 18.25 13.57 -6.43
C CYS A 229 18.61 12.12 -6.73
N LEU A 230 18.21 11.61 -7.89
CA LEU A 230 18.57 10.27 -8.33
C LEU A 230 20.10 10.07 -8.37
N ARG A 231 20.59 9.09 -7.59
CA ARG A 231 21.99 8.66 -7.59
C ARG A 231 22.21 7.49 -8.54
N ARG A 232 21.33 6.49 -8.48
CA ARG A 232 21.36 5.31 -9.35
C ARG A 232 19.97 4.67 -9.45
N PHE A 233 19.77 3.87 -10.48
CA PHE A 233 18.56 3.08 -10.67
C PHE A 233 18.89 1.78 -11.40
N SER A 234 18.02 0.78 -11.28
CA SER A 234 18.14 -0.47 -12.01
C SER A 234 17.32 -0.45 -13.30
N VAL A 235 17.86 -1.14 -14.30
CA VAL A 235 17.22 -1.45 -15.58
C VAL A 235 17.43 -2.94 -15.81
N GLU A 236 16.48 -3.58 -16.48
CA GLU A 236 16.58 -5.01 -16.79
C GLU A 236 17.74 -5.25 -17.77
N GLU A 237 18.73 -6.03 -17.36
CA GLU A 237 19.93 -6.34 -18.15
C GLU A 237 19.70 -7.58 -19.03
N THR A 238 18.83 -7.44 -20.02
CA THR A 238 18.31 -8.57 -20.81
C THR A 238 18.90 -8.67 -22.23
N VAL A 239 19.65 -7.66 -22.69
CA VAL A 239 20.10 -7.58 -24.09
C VAL A 239 21.58 -7.95 -24.22
N ASP A 240 21.87 -9.04 -24.94
CA ASP A 240 23.21 -9.42 -25.41
C ASP A 240 23.26 -9.79 -26.91
N GLU A 241 22.14 -9.71 -27.61
CA GLU A 241 22.00 -9.92 -29.05
C GLU A 241 20.99 -8.92 -29.64
N ILE A 242 21.22 -8.47 -30.87
CA ILE A 242 20.30 -7.63 -31.64
C ILE A 242 19.80 -8.43 -32.84
N ASP A 243 18.49 -8.71 -32.92
CA ASP A 243 17.85 -9.13 -34.16
C ASP A 243 17.69 -7.90 -35.08
N VAL A 244 18.61 -7.77 -36.03
CA VAL A 244 18.68 -6.61 -36.92
C VAL A 244 17.47 -6.59 -37.86
N GLY A 245 16.91 -7.75 -38.20
CA GLY A 245 15.73 -7.86 -39.05
C GLY A 245 14.48 -7.33 -38.35
N GLU A 246 14.23 -7.76 -37.12
CA GLU A 246 13.16 -7.24 -36.28
C GLU A 246 13.33 -5.74 -36.04
N PHE A 247 14.54 -5.31 -35.69
CA PHE A 247 14.84 -3.90 -35.44
C PHE A 247 14.61 -3.03 -36.69
N PHE A 248 14.91 -3.54 -37.90
CA PHE A 248 14.64 -2.85 -39.16
C PHE A 248 13.16 -2.83 -39.52
N ARG A 249 12.41 -3.93 -39.28
CA ARG A 249 10.94 -3.96 -39.47
C ARG A 249 10.27 -2.92 -38.59
N LYS A 250 10.63 -2.88 -37.30
CA LYS A 250 10.11 -1.91 -36.32
C LYS A 250 10.34 -0.46 -36.78
N ASN A 251 11.50 -0.20 -37.39
CA ASN A 251 11.89 1.12 -37.90
C ASN A 251 11.54 1.35 -39.38
N LYS A 252 10.71 0.50 -40.00
CA LYS A 252 10.24 0.62 -41.40
C LYS A 252 11.37 0.71 -42.44
N ILE A 253 12.49 0.05 -42.19
CA ILE A 253 13.61 -0.05 -43.14
C ILE A 253 13.36 -1.23 -44.06
N LYS A 254 13.43 -1.02 -45.39
CA LYS A 254 13.36 -2.12 -46.38
C LYS A 254 14.69 -2.85 -46.43
N PHE A 255 14.70 -4.17 -46.30
CA PHE A 255 15.90 -5.01 -46.38
C PHE A 255 15.57 -6.39 -46.94
N ASN A 256 16.60 -7.12 -47.38
CA ASN A 256 16.50 -8.54 -47.75
C ASN A 256 17.40 -9.36 -46.83
N VAL A 257 16.98 -10.60 -46.54
CA VAL A 257 17.79 -11.59 -45.82
C VAL A 257 18.17 -12.67 -46.82
N ILE A 258 19.48 -12.87 -47.03
CA ILE A 258 20.03 -13.91 -47.91
C ILE A 258 21.15 -14.60 -47.11
N ASP A 259 21.08 -15.92 -46.97
CA ASP A 259 22.04 -16.74 -46.21
C ASP A 259 22.34 -16.21 -44.79
N GLY A 260 21.30 -15.79 -44.07
CA GLY A 260 21.42 -15.26 -42.70
C GLY A 260 22.10 -13.89 -42.60
N LYS A 261 22.33 -13.20 -43.73
CA LYS A 261 22.88 -11.84 -43.78
C LYS A 261 21.86 -10.82 -44.29
N ILE A 262 21.94 -9.59 -43.78
CA ILE A 262 21.07 -8.49 -44.14
C ILE A 262 21.70 -7.61 -45.21
N TYR A 263 20.89 -7.32 -46.23
CA TYR A 263 21.23 -6.46 -47.37
C TYR A 263 20.25 -5.30 -47.47
N VAL A 264 20.77 -4.12 -47.82
CA VAL A 264 19.95 -2.91 -47.89
C VAL A 264 20.29 -2.08 -49.14
N SER A 265 20.12 -2.69 -50.31
CA SER A 265 19.93 -2.10 -51.65
C SER A 265 19.76 -3.20 -52.72
N ASN A 266 19.32 -2.85 -53.94
CA ASN A 266 19.18 -3.80 -55.07
C ASN A 266 20.52 -4.30 -55.66
N LYS A 267 21.66 -3.66 -55.36
CA LYS A 267 22.99 -4.17 -55.74
C LYS A 267 23.53 -5.03 -54.59
N ILE A 268 23.58 -6.34 -54.80
CA ILE A 268 24.05 -7.33 -53.83
C ILE A 268 25.58 -7.35 -53.89
N SER A 269 26.23 -6.59 -53.00
CA SER A 269 27.67 -6.71 -52.75
C SER A 269 27.87 -7.55 -51.50
N GLN A 270 28.30 -8.81 -51.65
CA GLN A 270 28.47 -9.76 -50.55
C GLN A 270 29.46 -9.27 -49.46
N GLU A 271 30.45 -8.47 -49.84
CA GLU A 271 31.50 -7.95 -48.94
C GLU A 271 31.02 -6.93 -47.90
N ASN A 272 29.79 -6.41 -48.02
CA ASN A 272 29.29 -5.29 -47.23
C ASN A 272 28.05 -5.64 -46.37
N ALA A 273 27.66 -6.91 -46.32
CA ALA A 273 26.51 -7.41 -45.57
C ALA A 273 26.88 -7.72 -44.11
N ILE A 274 25.90 -7.69 -43.21
CA ILE A 274 26.08 -8.04 -41.78
C ILE A 274 25.15 -9.20 -41.41
N PRO A 275 25.46 -9.96 -40.34
CA PRO A 275 24.56 -10.99 -39.82
C PRO A 275 23.16 -10.46 -39.48
N SER A 276 22.12 -11.28 -39.66
CA SER A 276 20.74 -10.93 -39.28
C SER A 276 20.54 -10.83 -37.77
N LYS A 277 21.40 -11.51 -37.01
CA LYS A 277 21.50 -11.45 -35.56
C LYS A 277 22.92 -11.11 -35.17
N ILE A 278 23.10 -10.04 -34.41
CA ILE A 278 24.42 -9.56 -33.98
C ILE A 278 24.52 -9.72 -32.47
N LYS A 279 25.39 -10.63 -32.02
CA LYS A 279 25.78 -10.71 -30.62
C LYS A 279 26.57 -9.45 -30.25
N ILE A 280 26.18 -8.79 -29.17
CA ILE A 280 26.84 -7.58 -28.68
C ILE A 280 28.07 -8.02 -27.89
N THR A 281 29.21 -8.10 -28.57
CA THR A 281 30.51 -8.36 -27.94
C THR A 281 31.04 -7.10 -27.24
N GLU A 282 32.06 -7.28 -26.40
CA GLU A 282 32.74 -6.14 -25.76
C GLU A 282 33.38 -5.22 -26.80
N ASN A 283 33.96 -5.78 -27.88
CA ASN A 283 34.51 -5.04 -29.01
C ASN A 283 33.43 -4.27 -29.78
N PHE A 284 32.26 -4.88 -30.02
CA PHE A 284 31.15 -4.19 -30.68
C PHE A 284 30.57 -3.06 -29.81
N ALA A 285 30.44 -3.28 -28.49
CA ALA A 285 30.02 -2.25 -27.56
C ALA A 285 31.03 -1.08 -27.49
N TYR A 286 32.34 -1.39 -27.43
CA TYR A 286 33.42 -0.39 -27.51
C TYR A 286 33.34 0.43 -28.81
N LEU A 287 33.15 -0.24 -29.94
CA LEU A 287 32.98 0.39 -31.25
C LEU A 287 31.79 1.37 -31.26
N LEU A 288 30.65 1.00 -30.67
CA LEU A 288 29.50 1.90 -30.52
C LEU A 288 29.88 3.15 -29.73
N GLY A 289 30.62 2.99 -28.63
CA GLY A 289 31.14 4.10 -27.83
C GLY A 289 31.99 5.08 -28.63
N VAL A 290 32.99 4.56 -29.36
CA VAL A 290 33.85 5.38 -30.24
C VAL A 290 33.04 6.07 -31.32
N ILE A 291 32.04 5.39 -31.90
CA ILE A 291 31.17 5.96 -32.93
C ILE A 291 30.31 7.10 -32.37
N ILE A 292 29.77 6.96 -31.15
CA ILE A 292 28.98 8.01 -30.51
C ILE A 292 29.86 9.24 -30.26
N ALA A 293 31.08 9.04 -29.76
CA ALA A 293 32.04 10.11 -29.47
C ALA A 293 32.53 10.83 -30.74
N ASP A 294 33.21 10.13 -31.66
CA ASP A 294 33.92 10.77 -32.79
C ASP A 294 33.69 10.09 -34.16
N GLY A 295 32.79 9.09 -34.23
CA GLY A 295 32.48 8.43 -35.50
C GLY A 295 31.72 9.32 -36.49
N THR A 296 31.99 9.19 -37.77
CA THR A 296 31.21 9.82 -38.85
C THR A 296 30.51 8.77 -39.69
N ILE A 297 29.18 8.85 -39.81
CA ILE A 297 28.40 8.01 -40.71
C ILE A 297 27.99 8.83 -41.93
N TYR A 298 28.57 8.51 -43.09
CA TYR A 298 28.32 9.22 -44.34
C TYR A 298 27.86 8.24 -45.42
N LYS A 299 26.65 8.42 -45.96
CA LYS A 299 25.98 7.46 -46.85
C LYS A 299 25.93 6.05 -46.20
N ASN A 300 26.67 5.10 -46.78
CA ASN A 300 26.80 3.70 -46.35
C ASN A 300 28.15 3.42 -45.68
N GLN A 301 28.96 4.45 -45.42
CA GLN A 301 30.28 4.32 -44.82
C GLN A 301 30.27 4.78 -43.36
N ILE A 302 30.99 4.04 -42.52
CA ILE A 302 31.33 4.41 -41.15
C ILE A 302 32.82 4.74 -41.15
N ILE A 303 33.15 5.93 -40.65
CA ILE A 303 34.50 6.48 -40.60
C ILE A 303 34.80 6.78 -39.14
N ILE A 304 35.90 6.22 -38.63
CA ILE A 304 36.41 6.51 -37.29
C ILE A 304 37.77 7.17 -37.47
N THR A 305 37.86 8.44 -37.10
CA THR A 305 39.09 9.22 -37.19
C THR A 305 39.80 9.15 -35.84
N SER A 306 40.98 8.54 -35.79
CA SER A 306 41.80 8.51 -34.57
C SER A 306 43.28 8.37 -34.90
N LYS A 307 44.11 9.23 -34.30
CA LYS A 307 45.57 9.15 -34.43
C LYS A 307 46.18 8.00 -33.62
N ASP A 308 45.44 7.46 -32.66
CA ASP A 308 45.89 6.36 -31.81
C ASP A 308 45.68 5.00 -32.49
N GLU A 309 46.78 4.30 -32.77
CA GLU A 309 46.76 3.00 -33.44
C GLU A 309 46.00 1.93 -32.64
N LYS A 310 46.02 1.99 -31.30
CA LYS A 310 45.33 1.00 -30.46
C LYS A 310 43.82 1.11 -30.57
N ILE A 311 43.30 2.34 -30.63
CA ILE A 311 41.87 2.61 -30.86
C ILE A 311 41.47 2.07 -32.24
N ARG A 312 42.29 2.34 -33.27
CA ARG A 312 42.04 1.87 -34.64
C ARG A 312 42.01 0.33 -34.70
N LYS A 313 42.98 -0.35 -34.08
CA LYS A 313 43.03 -1.83 -34.03
C LYS A 313 41.79 -2.46 -33.39
N LYS A 314 41.34 -1.95 -32.22
CA LYS A 314 40.10 -2.44 -31.59
C LYS A 314 38.86 -2.23 -32.47
N CYS A 315 38.76 -1.07 -33.13
CA CYS A 315 37.66 -0.82 -34.06
C CYS A 315 37.70 -1.78 -35.27
N ILE A 316 38.90 -2.08 -35.78
CA ILE A 316 39.11 -3.04 -36.88
C ILE A 316 38.67 -4.45 -36.47
N GLU A 317 39.03 -4.89 -35.27
CA GLU A 317 38.61 -6.17 -34.69
C GLU A 317 37.09 -6.26 -34.59
N ALA A 318 36.43 -5.23 -34.06
CA ALA A 318 34.98 -5.17 -33.98
C ALA A 318 34.30 -5.27 -35.36
N PHE A 319 34.86 -4.63 -36.40
CA PHE A 319 34.33 -4.78 -37.77
C PHE A 319 34.57 -6.18 -38.35
N LYS A 320 35.72 -6.80 -38.07
CA LYS A 320 36.03 -8.16 -38.50
C LYS A 320 35.11 -9.19 -37.85
N GLU A 321 34.75 -9.02 -36.58
CA GLU A 321 33.74 -9.86 -35.89
C GLU A 321 32.38 -9.86 -36.60
N LEU A 322 32.04 -8.75 -37.28
CA LEU A 322 30.83 -8.64 -38.09
C LEU A 322 30.99 -9.18 -39.52
N GLY A 323 32.16 -9.74 -39.85
CA GLY A 323 32.49 -10.23 -41.19
C GLY A 323 32.78 -9.12 -42.20
N LEU A 324 33.17 -7.92 -41.76
CA LEU A 324 33.49 -6.78 -42.61
C LEU A 324 34.99 -6.51 -42.69
N ASN A 325 35.44 -5.95 -43.81
CA ASN A 325 36.84 -5.62 -44.07
C ASN A 325 37.07 -4.11 -44.03
N PRO A 326 37.45 -3.53 -42.87
CA PRO A 326 37.74 -2.10 -42.76
C PRO A 326 39.11 -1.76 -43.38
N LYS A 327 39.23 -0.55 -43.94
CA LYS A 327 40.50 0.03 -44.43
C LYS A 327 41.05 0.99 -43.37
N ASP A 328 42.33 0.81 -43.01
CA ASP A 328 43.09 1.74 -42.15
C ASP A 328 44.13 2.46 -43.02
N ASN A 329 44.16 3.79 -42.96
CA ASN A 329 45.17 4.63 -43.64
C ASN A 329 46.11 5.34 -42.66
N GLY A 330 46.16 4.91 -41.40
CA GLY A 330 46.96 5.51 -40.34
C GLY A 330 46.30 6.67 -39.61
N LEU A 331 45.20 7.21 -40.13
CA LEU A 331 44.42 8.31 -39.53
C LEU A 331 42.93 7.96 -39.37
N ASP A 332 42.37 7.25 -40.34
CA ASP A 332 40.97 6.87 -40.40
C ASP A 332 40.83 5.35 -40.57
N VAL A 333 39.93 4.75 -39.80
CA VAL A 333 39.37 3.42 -40.08
C VAL A 333 38.05 3.62 -40.82
N ARG A 334 37.92 3.03 -42.00
CA ARG A 334 36.72 3.16 -42.84
C ARG A 334 36.16 1.80 -43.19
N VAL A 335 34.86 1.62 -42.98
CA VAL A 335 34.14 0.43 -43.45
C VAL A 335 32.92 0.85 -44.26
N GLU A 336 32.70 0.17 -45.38
CA GLU A 336 31.51 0.37 -46.21
C GLU A 336 30.51 -0.74 -45.96
N SER A 337 29.39 -0.40 -45.30
CA SER A 337 28.30 -1.33 -45.09
C SER A 337 26.99 -0.56 -44.96
N ALA A 338 26.17 -0.65 -46.01
CA ALA A 338 24.85 -0.05 -46.04
C ALA A 338 23.90 -0.55 -44.92
N PRO A 339 23.86 -1.86 -44.56
CA PRO A 339 23.07 -2.32 -43.43
C PRO A 339 23.66 -1.86 -42.09
N LEU A 340 24.98 -1.96 -41.87
CA LEU A 340 25.60 -1.54 -40.60
C LEU A 340 25.44 -0.04 -40.39
N ALA A 341 25.65 0.77 -41.41
CA ALA A 341 25.45 2.22 -41.34
C ALA A 341 24.00 2.62 -40.99
N ARG A 342 23.00 1.77 -41.28
CA ARG A 342 21.60 1.99 -40.89
C ARG A 342 21.33 1.55 -39.47
N LEU A 343 21.81 0.37 -39.08
CA LEU A 343 21.73 -0.13 -37.71
C LEU A 343 22.39 0.83 -36.73
N ILE A 344 23.63 1.23 -36.99
CA ILE A 344 24.37 2.17 -36.16
C ILE A 344 23.65 3.52 -36.10
N LYS A 345 23.05 4.01 -37.19
CA LYS A 345 22.23 5.23 -37.14
C LYS A 345 21.05 5.09 -36.16
N LEU A 346 20.33 3.97 -36.19
CA LEU A 346 19.21 3.75 -35.27
C LEU A 346 19.67 3.64 -33.79
N LEU A 347 20.87 3.11 -33.57
CA LEU A 347 21.44 2.94 -32.23
C LEU A 347 22.11 4.22 -31.69
N THR A 348 22.67 5.05 -32.56
CA THR A 348 23.58 6.15 -32.16
C THR A 348 23.18 7.54 -32.68
N VAL A 349 22.06 7.68 -33.40
CA VAL A 349 21.61 8.96 -33.99
C VAL A 349 20.13 9.19 -33.71
N LYS A 350 19.81 10.34 -33.10
CA LYS A 350 18.43 10.74 -32.76
C LYS A 350 17.73 11.46 -33.90
N GLU A 351 18.44 12.38 -34.56
CA GLU A 351 17.88 13.27 -35.57
C GLU A 351 18.98 13.87 -36.47
N LYS A 352 18.58 14.48 -37.61
CA LYS A 352 19.50 14.99 -38.63
C LYS A 352 19.30 16.49 -38.84
N LEU A 353 20.32 17.29 -38.53
CA LEU A 353 20.29 18.76 -38.58
C LEU A 353 20.58 19.34 -39.99
N GLY A 354 20.62 18.51 -41.05
CA GLY A 354 20.78 18.95 -42.45
C GLY A 354 21.58 18.00 -43.35
N LYS A 355 21.92 18.42 -44.58
CA LYS A 355 22.75 17.66 -45.54
C LYS A 355 24.25 17.98 -45.37
N GLY A 356 25.12 16.99 -45.13
CA GLY A 356 26.58 17.15 -44.97
C GLY A 356 27.24 16.21 -43.93
N LYS A 357 28.58 16.11 -43.91
CA LYS A 357 29.36 15.37 -42.88
C LYS A 357 29.16 16.02 -41.50
N GLY A 358 28.93 15.24 -40.45
CA GLY A 358 28.87 15.72 -39.05
C GLY A 358 27.55 16.39 -38.58
N LYS A 359 26.47 16.31 -39.37
CA LYS A 359 25.14 16.91 -39.06
C LYS A 359 24.15 15.98 -38.33
N ASN A 360 24.60 14.81 -37.86
CA ASN A 360 23.77 13.88 -37.10
C ASN A 360 23.85 14.22 -35.61
N VAL A 361 22.70 14.35 -34.93
CA VAL A 361 22.64 14.44 -33.47
C VAL A 361 22.93 13.08 -32.90
N LYS A 362 24.05 12.97 -32.19
CA LYS A 362 24.50 11.74 -31.54
C LYS A 362 23.56 11.39 -30.39
N SER A 363 23.41 10.10 -30.12
CA SER A 363 22.48 9.60 -29.11
C SER A 363 22.86 8.21 -28.60
N ILE A 364 22.28 7.82 -27.47
CA ILE A 364 22.29 6.46 -26.93
C ILE A 364 20.84 5.95 -26.98
N ASN A 365 20.58 5.00 -27.87
CA ASN A 365 19.26 4.38 -27.97
C ASN A 365 18.86 3.66 -26.68
N GLY A 366 17.56 3.68 -26.34
CA GLY A 366 16.97 3.00 -25.18
C GLY A 366 17.37 1.53 -25.02
N LEU A 367 17.49 0.79 -26.13
CA LEU A 367 17.94 -0.61 -26.12
C LEU A 367 19.31 -0.77 -25.44
N LEU A 368 20.21 0.20 -25.60
CA LEU A 368 21.55 0.16 -25.03
C LEU A 368 21.53 0.29 -23.49
N PHE A 369 20.46 0.85 -22.91
CA PHE A 369 20.27 0.87 -21.45
C PHE A 369 20.02 -0.54 -20.87
N ASN A 370 19.59 -1.51 -21.68
CA ASN A 370 19.30 -2.87 -21.23
C ASN A 370 20.48 -3.84 -21.44
N LEU A 371 21.65 -3.33 -21.84
CA LEU A 371 22.88 -4.12 -21.94
C LEU A 371 23.33 -4.62 -20.56
N LYS A 372 23.98 -5.79 -20.56
CA LYS A 372 24.73 -6.29 -19.39
C LYS A 372 25.78 -5.27 -18.95
N ARG A 373 26.03 -5.16 -17.64
CA ARG A 373 26.97 -4.17 -17.06
C ARG A 373 28.32 -4.09 -17.79
N ASN A 374 28.97 -5.23 -18.06
CA ASN A 374 30.29 -5.23 -18.73
C ASN A 374 30.25 -4.61 -20.12
N LEU A 375 29.19 -4.85 -20.90
CA LEU A 375 29.00 -4.26 -22.23
C LEU A 375 28.77 -2.75 -22.16
N LYS A 376 28.00 -2.28 -21.16
CA LYS A 376 27.83 -0.83 -20.90
C LYS A 376 29.17 -0.16 -20.54
N ILE A 377 29.98 -0.79 -19.69
CA ILE A 377 31.31 -0.29 -19.34
C ILE A 377 32.22 -0.24 -20.57
N SER A 378 32.17 -1.28 -21.42
CA SER A 378 32.93 -1.30 -22.68
C SER A 378 32.51 -0.16 -23.63
N LEU A 379 31.20 0.12 -23.74
CA LEU A 379 30.69 1.26 -24.50
C LEU A 379 31.20 2.60 -23.95
N ILE A 380 31.17 2.79 -22.63
CA ILE A 380 31.71 4.01 -22.01
C ILE A 380 33.22 4.11 -22.22
N ALA A 381 33.96 3.00 -22.21
CA ALA A 381 35.40 2.99 -22.52
C ALA A 381 35.69 3.46 -23.95
N GLY A 382 34.89 3.00 -24.91
CA GLY A 382 34.99 3.47 -26.30
C GLY A 382 34.67 4.95 -26.44
N TYR A 383 33.63 5.45 -25.75
CA TYR A 383 33.33 6.87 -25.74
C TYR A 383 34.50 7.67 -25.13
N PHE A 384 35.04 7.22 -24.00
CA PHE A 384 36.16 7.87 -23.33
C PHE A 384 37.39 7.97 -24.23
N ASP A 385 37.72 6.90 -24.96
CA ASP A 385 38.85 6.89 -25.87
C ASP A 385 38.65 7.83 -27.07
N GLY A 386 37.40 8.05 -27.50
CA GLY A 386 37.06 9.01 -28.53
C GLY A 386 37.15 10.46 -28.05
N ASP A 387 36.28 10.86 -27.10
CA ASP A 387 36.05 12.28 -26.73
C ASP A 387 36.02 12.50 -25.20
N GLY A 388 36.58 11.56 -24.42
CA GLY A 388 36.75 11.70 -22.98
C GLY A 388 38.15 12.20 -22.59
N CYS A 389 38.24 12.84 -21.42
CA CYS A 389 39.51 13.24 -20.84
C CYS A 389 39.55 13.08 -19.31
N LEU A 390 40.76 13.07 -18.77
CA LEU A 390 41.05 13.15 -17.34
C LEU A 390 41.55 14.55 -17.01
N SER A 391 40.81 15.26 -16.16
CA SER A 391 41.08 16.64 -15.76
C SER A 391 41.17 16.69 -14.24
N GLY A 392 42.37 16.92 -13.69
CA GLY A 392 42.59 16.93 -12.24
C GLY A 392 42.08 15.66 -11.55
N GLU A 393 42.38 14.49 -12.11
CA GLU A 393 41.94 13.16 -11.64
C GLU A 393 40.41 12.90 -11.71
N ARG A 394 39.67 13.71 -12.45
CA ARG A 394 38.23 13.53 -12.73
C ARG A 394 37.98 13.11 -14.17
N PHE A 395 37.09 12.14 -14.39
CA PHE A 395 36.59 11.83 -15.73
C PHE A 395 35.66 12.94 -16.21
N GLU A 396 35.93 13.46 -17.39
CA GLU A 396 35.05 14.36 -18.12
C GLU A 396 34.70 13.75 -19.48
N PHE A 397 33.40 13.72 -19.80
CA PHE A 397 32.88 13.40 -21.12
C PHE A 397 32.32 14.67 -21.76
N ALA A 398 32.84 15.07 -22.91
CA ALA A 398 32.35 16.26 -23.62
C ALA A 398 31.35 15.87 -24.71
N THR A 399 30.41 16.76 -24.99
CA THR A 399 29.56 16.69 -26.19
C THR A 399 29.02 18.06 -26.57
N LYS A 400 28.75 18.27 -27.86
CA LYS A 400 28.08 19.47 -28.37
C LYS A 400 26.56 19.37 -28.35
N PHE A 401 26.01 18.19 -28.06
CA PHE A 401 24.56 17.92 -28.10
C PHE A 401 23.99 17.80 -26.69
N GLU A 402 22.99 18.62 -26.37
CA GLU A 402 22.33 18.60 -25.06
C GLU A 402 21.65 17.26 -24.79
N SER A 403 20.93 16.71 -25.77
CA SER A 403 20.24 15.41 -25.65
C SER A 403 21.19 14.28 -25.28
N LEU A 404 22.34 14.20 -25.96
CA LEU A 404 23.36 13.18 -25.67
C LEU A 404 23.95 13.38 -24.26
N ALA A 405 24.08 14.63 -23.80
CA ALA A 405 24.60 14.89 -22.47
C ALA A 405 23.69 14.32 -21.37
N TYR A 406 22.37 14.47 -21.52
CA TYR A 406 21.39 13.86 -20.60
C TYR A 406 21.33 12.33 -20.75
N GLU A 407 21.43 11.80 -21.98
CA GLU A 407 21.49 10.36 -22.22
C GLU A 407 22.73 9.72 -21.56
N LEU A 408 23.92 10.34 -21.68
CA LEU A 408 25.15 9.92 -20.99
C LEU A 408 25.01 10.01 -19.47
N LEU A 409 24.40 11.09 -18.97
CA LEU A 409 24.12 11.28 -17.54
C LEU A 409 23.32 10.11 -16.99
N TYR A 410 22.17 9.78 -17.60
CA TYR A 410 21.32 8.67 -17.17
C TYR A 410 21.98 7.30 -17.39
N PHE A 411 22.73 7.11 -18.47
CA PHE A 411 23.42 5.86 -18.76
C PHE A 411 24.47 5.55 -17.69
N LEU A 412 25.27 6.54 -17.29
CA LEU A 412 26.24 6.42 -16.20
C LEU A 412 25.57 6.25 -14.82
N SER A 413 24.42 6.90 -14.59
CA SER A 413 23.62 6.67 -13.38
C SER A 413 23.06 5.24 -13.30
N SER A 414 22.68 4.62 -14.43
CA SER A 414 22.26 3.21 -14.47
C SER A 414 23.39 2.24 -14.09
N LEU A 415 24.65 2.68 -14.21
CA LEU A 415 25.84 1.95 -13.77
C LEU A 415 26.23 2.24 -12.32
N GLY A 416 25.51 3.12 -11.62
CA GLY A 416 25.78 3.49 -10.24
C GLY A 416 26.82 4.60 -10.08
N TYR A 417 27.17 5.33 -11.14
CA TYR A 417 28.07 6.47 -11.06
C TYR A 417 27.30 7.78 -10.90
N LEU A 418 27.71 8.58 -9.92
CA LEU A 418 27.21 9.94 -9.77
C LEU A 418 27.83 10.83 -10.86
N THR A 419 27.00 11.59 -11.54
CA THR A 419 27.38 12.45 -12.67
C THR A 419 26.77 13.84 -12.56
N PHE A 420 27.54 14.82 -13.01
CA PHE A 420 27.15 16.23 -13.05
C PHE A 420 27.22 16.76 -14.48
N ILE A 421 26.36 17.71 -14.82
CA ILE A 421 26.38 18.35 -16.14
C ILE A 421 26.86 19.80 -16.01
N GLY A 422 27.99 20.10 -16.63
CA GLY A 422 28.51 21.45 -16.79
C GLY A 422 28.16 22.01 -18.16
N LYS A 423 27.71 23.28 -18.20
CA LYS A 423 27.48 24.02 -19.44
C LYS A 423 28.57 25.09 -19.59
N ARG A 424 29.25 25.15 -20.75
CA ARG A 424 30.16 26.25 -21.08
C ARG A 424 29.47 27.22 -22.02
N GLU A 425 29.22 28.43 -21.53
CA GLU A 425 28.67 29.53 -22.34
C GLU A 425 29.83 30.32 -22.97
N GLY A 426 29.91 30.29 -24.30
CA GLY A 426 30.98 30.92 -25.10
C GLY A 426 30.71 30.73 -26.60
N LYS A 427 31.67 31.11 -27.47
CA LYS A 427 31.49 31.04 -28.95
C LYS A 427 31.10 29.66 -29.51
N LYS A 428 31.33 28.57 -28.77
CA LYS A 428 30.83 27.21 -29.07
C LYS A 428 30.20 26.62 -27.81
N LYS A 429 28.88 26.40 -27.83
CA LYS A 429 28.16 25.70 -26.74
C LYS A 429 28.67 24.26 -26.63
N ALA A 430 29.05 23.85 -25.44
CA ALA A 430 29.48 22.47 -25.13
C ALA A 430 28.97 22.07 -23.75
N TYR A 431 28.61 20.80 -23.62
CA TYR A 431 28.16 20.14 -22.40
C TYR A 431 29.25 19.20 -21.93
N ARG A 432 29.48 19.15 -20.62
CA ARG A 432 30.44 18.25 -20.00
C ARG A 432 29.78 17.42 -18.92
N ILE A 433 29.91 16.11 -19.01
CA ILE A 433 29.50 15.19 -17.94
C ILE A 433 30.73 14.96 -17.07
N ILE A 434 30.69 15.47 -15.85
CA ILE A 434 31.79 15.44 -14.89
C ILE A 434 31.50 14.36 -13.86
N ILE A 435 32.48 13.49 -13.63
CA ILE A 435 32.41 12.44 -12.60
C ILE A 435 33.27 12.88 -11.41
N PRO A 436 32.74 12.87 -10.18
CA PRO A 436 33.53 13.21 -9.01
C PRO A 436 34.75 12.31 -8.88
N LYS A 437 35.85 12.83 -8.31
CA LYS A 437 37.12 12.13 -8.13
C LYS A 437 36.95 10.72 -7.50
N LYS A 438 36.12 10.61 -6.45
CA LYS A 438 35.78 9.33 -5.79
C LYS A 438 35.25 8.26 -6.77
N TYR A 439 34.38 8.64 -7.71
CA TYR A 439 33.81 7.71 -8.68
C TYR A 439 34.69 7.55 -9.92
N SER A 440 35.55 8.53 -10.19
CA SER A 440 36.51 8.52 -11.29
C SER A 440 37.53 7.39 -11.14
N TYR A 441 38.03 7.12 -9.93
CA TYR A 441 38.91 5.98 -9.69
C TYR A 441 38.24 4.62 -9.97
N LYS A 442 37.03 4.42 -9.42
CA LYS A 442 36.26 3.19 -9.67
C LYS A 442 35.94 3.01 -11.15
N LEU A 443 35.56 4.08 -11.83
CA LEU A 443 35.29 4.03 -13.27
C LEU A 443 36.57 3.76 -14.07
N ALA A 444 37.72 4.32 -13.69
CA ALA A 444 39.01 4.00 -14.33
C ALA A 444 39.35 2.52 -14.23
N LEU A 445 39.17 1.89 -13.07
CA LEU A 445 39.43 0.45 -12.90
C LEU A 445 38.51 -0.41 -13.79
N GLU A 446 37.27 0.01 -14.01
CA GLU A 446 36.32 -0.72 -14.86
C GLU A 446 36.58 -0.45 -16.36
N ILE A 447 36.81 0.80 -16.74
CA ILE A 447 37.09 1.21 -18.12
C ILE A 447 38.45 0.71 -18.60
N SER A 448 39.48 0.69 -17.75
CA SER A 448 40.85 0.28 -18.13
C SER A 448 40.93 -1.15 -18.68
N LYS A 449 39.98 -2.01 -18.31
CA LYS A 449 39.83 -3.37 -18.87
C LYS A 449 39.51 -3.35 -20.36
N PHE A 450 38.82 -2.31 -20.83
CA PHE A 450 38.29 -2.20 -22.20
C PHE A 450 38.88 -1.04 -22.99
N SER A 451 39.46 -0.02 -22.34
CA SER A 451 40.09 1.11 -23.01
C SER A 451 41.35 0.67 -23.78
N ALA A 452 41.60 1.35 -24.90
CA ALA A 452 42.83 1.25 -25.67
C ALA A 452 43.91 2.20 -25.12
N LYS A 453 43.50 3.28 -24.45
CA LYS A 453 44.39 4.22 -23.78
C LYS A 453 44.83 3.66 -22.43
N LYS A 454 46.08 3.91 -22.06
CA LYS A 454 46.54 3.63 -20.70
C LYS A 454 45.93 4.69 -19.78
N ILE A 455 45.23 4.24 -18.75
CA ILE A 455 44.60 5.11 -17.75
C ILE A 455 45.41 4.96 -16.47
N GLU A 456 46.22 5.97 -16.16
CA GLU A 456 46.96 6.05 -14.90
C GLU A 456 46.29 7.10 -14.02
N ILE A 457 45.80 6.67 -12.86
CA ILE A 457 45.27 7.54 -11.81
C ILE A 457 46.01 7.13 -10.54
N GLU A 458 46.66 8.10 -9.89
CA GLU A 458 47.31 7.86 -8.60
C GLU A 458 46.25 7.54 -7.54
N ASP A 459 46.49 6.52 -6.70
CA ASP A 459 45.62 6.19 -5.56
C ASP A 459 45.83 7.22 -4.43
N LYS A 460 45.53 8.48 -4.72
CA LYS A 460 45.48 9.56 -3.74
C LYS A 460 44.04 9.70 -3.28
N ILE A 461 43.69 8.93 -2.25
CA ILE A 461 42.51 9.16 -1.43
C ILE A 461 42.74 10.42 -0.58
N GLU A 462 43.04 11.55 -1.21
CA GLU A 462 42.74 12.84 -0.60
C GLU A 462 41.28 13.12 -0.92
N HIS A 463 40.48 13.03 0.14
CA HIS A 463 39.08 13.43 0.16
C HIS A 463 38.97 14.88 -0.28
N ASP A 464 38.87 15.10 -1.58
CA ASP A 464 38.37 16.34 -2.15
C ASP A 464 36.89 16.37 -1.78
N GLU A 465 36.61 16.87 -0.57
CA GLU A 465 35.30 17.06 0.01
C GLU A 465 34.49 18.03 -0.87
N ILE A 466 33.89 17.50 -1.95
CA ILE A 466 32.48 17.85 -2.12
C ILE A 466 31.85 17.29 -0.86
N GLU A 467 31.58 18.16 0.12
CA GLU A 467 30.78 17.86 1.30
C GLU A 467 29.47 17.19 0.85
N SER A 468 29.51 15.88 0.64
CA SER A 468 28.39 15.02 0.96
C SER A 468 28.36 15.06 2.47
N TYR A 469 27.48 15.88 3.02
CA TYR A 469 27.30 15.96 4.47
C TYR A 469 27.05 14.54 5.00
N LYS A 470 28.08 13.94 5.61
CA LYS A 470 27.96 12.68 6.36
C LYS A 470 27.34 13.04 7.72
N LEU A 471 26.07 12.71 7.84
CA LEU A 471 25.21 13.01 8.98
C LEU A 471 25.48 12.12 10.19
N ASN A 472 25.52 12.73 11.39
CA ASN A 472 25.47 12.00 12.65
C ASN A 472 24.03 11.73 13.04
N VAL A 473 23.59 10.51 12.76
CA VAL A 473 22.26 10.02 13.12
C VAL A 473 22.18 9.62 14.61
N LYS A 474 23.15 10.00 15.46
CA LYS A 474 23.18 9.51 16.84
C LYS A 474 22.30 10.30 17.82
N GLU A 475 22.01 11.58 17.63
CA GLU A 475 20.96 12.24 18.44
C GLU A 475 19.57 11.88 17.93
N LEU A 476 19.40 11.72 16.61
CA LEU A 476 18.17 11.21 15.98
C LEU A 476 17.84 9.76 16.37
N LEU A 477 18.83 8.98 16.82
CA LEU A 477 18.66 7.62 17.34
C LEU A 477 18.64 7.57 18.86
N LEU A 478 19.17 8.56 19.58
CA LEU A 478 19.08 8.64 21.05
C LEU A 478 17.71 9.11 21.54
N ASP A 479 16.90 9.76 20.70
CA ASP A 479 15.48 10.01 20.99
C ASP A 479 14.56 8.85 20.55
N LYS A 480 15.12 7.81 19.90
CA LYS A 480 14.37 6.62 19.44
C LYS A 480 14.60 5.35 20.27
N PHE A 481 15.51 5.38 21.24
CA PHE A 481 15.65 4.33 22.24
C PHE A 481 15.54 4.99 23.61
N GLY A 482 14.55 4.54 24.41
CA GLY A 482 14.17 5.15 25.67
C GLY A 482 15.38 5.49 26.55
N ARG A 483 15.41 6.72 27.05
CA ARG A 483 16.40 7.12 28.05
C ARG A 483 16.00 6.53 29.39
N LYS A 484 16.83 5.63 29.90
CA LYS A 484 16.86 5.27 31.31
C LYS A 484 17.56 6.39 32.08
N ILE A 485 16.79 7.15 32.84
CA ILE A 485 17.31 8.19 33.73
C ILE A 485 17.04 7.80 35.18
N LYS A 486 18.09 7.82 36.01
CA LYS A 486 17.95 7.69 37.46
C LYS A 486 17.25 8.92 38.01
N VAL A 487 16.03 8.72 38.49
CA VAL A 487 15.24 9.79 39.12
C VAL A 487 15.51 9.79 40.62
N ARG A 488 15.78 10.98 41.16
CA ARG A 488 15.98 11.20 42.60
C ARG A 488 14.69 11.74 43.23
N PHE A 489 14.37 11.24 44.41
CA PHE A 489 13.15 11.58 45.15
C PHE A 489 13.45 12.32 46.45
N CYS A 490 12.50 13.19 46.83
CA CYS A 490 12.56 13.96 48.06
C CYS A 490 12.54 13.03 49.27
N PRO A 491 13.50 13.15 50.21
CA PRO A 491 13.53 12.29 51.39
C PRO A 491 12.35 12.51 52.33
N ILE A 492 11.67 13.65 52.21
CA ILE A 492 10.57 14.04 53.10
C ILE A 492 9.21 13.57 52.54
N CYS A 493 8.85 14.00 51.33
CA CYS A 493 7.52 13.76 50.77
C CYS A 493 7.50 12.76 49.60
N LYS A 494 8.64 12.11 49.30
CA LYS A 494 8.82 11.16 48.20
C LYS A 494 8.50 11.72 46.80
N GLY A 495 8.24 13.02 46.66
CA GLY A 495 8.01 13.68 45.36
C GLY A 495 9.28 13.86 44.53
N LYS A 496 9.13 13.91 43.20
CA LYS A 496 10.25 14.01 42.24
C LYS A 496 11.10 15.27 42.48
N LEU A 497 12.43 15.12 42.40
CA LEU A 497 13.38 16.21 42.53
C LEU A 497 13.89 16.68 41.17
N GLU A 498 14.06 17.99 41.01
CA GLU A 498 14.59 18.64 39.80
C GLU A 498 15.94 19.31 40.11
N ILE A 499 16.91 19.22 39.19
CA ILE A 499 18.23 19.86 39.36
C ILE A 499 18.07 21.39 39.25
N THR A 500 18.72 22.10 40.17
CA THR A 500 18.82 23.57 40.17
C THR A 500 20.26 24.02 40.09
N SER A 501 20.49 25.33 39.93
CA SER A 501 21.82 25.92 39.87
C SER A 501 22.69 25.46 41.04
N PRO A 502 23.91 24.94 40.77
CA PRO A 502 24.79 24.44 41.80
C PRO A 502 25.21 25.57 42.75
N TYR A 503 25.45 25.23 44.02
CA TYR A 503 25.91 26.17 45.02
C TYR A 503 27.17 25.62 45.68
N LYS A 504 28.24 26.44 45.73
CA LYS A 504 29.57 26.03 46.23
C LYS A 504 30.08 24.72 45.60
N ASN A 505 29.98 24.60 44.27
CA ASN A 505 30.39 23.43 43.49
C ASN A 505 29.73 22.09 43.87
N LYS A 506 28.65 22.11 44.65
CA LYS A 506 27.82 20.93 44.93
C LYS A 506 26.51 20.99 44.15
N LYS A 507 26.09 19.86 43.59
CA LYS A 507 24.81 19.75 42.87
C LYS A 507 23.65 19.89 43.85
N ARG A 508 22.63 20.63 43.43
CA ARG A 508 21.51 21.04 44.27
C ARG A 508 20.19 20.73 43.59
N TYR A 509 19.26 20.15 44.31
CA TYR A 509 17.99 19.63 43.81
C TYR A 509 16.81 20.28 44.55
N ARG A 510 15.72 20.62 43.85
CA ARG A 510 14.50 21.16 44.43
C ARG A 510 13.36 20.15 44.29
N CYS A 511 12.57 19.95 45.34
CA CYS A 511 11.39 19.11 45.25
C CYS A 511 10.26 19.84 44.51
N LEU A 512 9.64 19.18 43.52
CA LEU A 512 8.52 19.74 42.79
C LEU A 512 7.23 19.80 43.63
N ASN A 513 7.13 19.00 44.69
CA ASN A 513 5.93 18.92 45.53
C ASN A 513 6.00 19.82 46.78
N CYS A 514 7.09 19.76 47.55
CA CYS A 514 7.24 20.57 48.77
C CYS A 514 8.19 21.76 48.62
N HIS A 515 8.77 21.96 47.43
CA HIS A 515 9.64 23.09 47.07
C HIS A 515 10.93 23.29 47.89
N LYS A 516 11.23 22.40 48.85
CA LYS A 516 12.48 22.38 49.62
C LYS A 516 13.66 21.93 48.76
N ILE A 517 14.86 22.33 49.20
CA ILE A 517 16.12 22.15 48.47
C ILE A 517 17.01 21.14 49.20
N PHE A 518 17.66 20.26 48.43
CA PHE A 518 18.50 19.16 48.91
C PHE A 518 19.80 19.10 48.11
N TYR A 519 20.91 18.68 48.73
CA TYR A 519 22.14 18.34 48.00
C TYR A 519 22.13 16.87 47.60
N GLU A 520 22.95 16.49 46.63
CA GLU A 520 22.96 15.15 46.02
C GLU A 520 23.00 14.03 47.07
N GLU A 521 23.85 14.16 48.08
CA GLU A 521 23.99 13.23 49.22
C GLU A 521 22.76 13.10 50.13
N GLN A 522 21.78 14.01 50.02
CA GLN A 522 20.58 14.06 50.86
C GLN A 522 19.32 13.55 50.14
N THR A 523 19.45 13.03 48.92
CA THR A 523 18.32 12.59 48.09
C THR A 523 18.15 11.07 48.11
N ILE A 524 16.94 10.57 47.81
CA ILE A 524 16.69 9.13 47.67
C ILE A 524 16.84 8.74 46.19
N ASP A 525 17.77 7.84 45.88
CA ASP A 525 17.91 7.26 44.55
C ASP A 525 16.82 6.21 44.28
N SER A 526 16.36 6.10 43.03
CA SER A 526 15.43 5.05 42.58
C SER A 526 15.83 4.46 41.22
N GLU A 527 15.11 3.40 40.82
CA GLU A 527 15.34 2.63 39.59
C GLU A 527 15.38 3.49 38.32
N GLU A 528 16.09 2.98 37.33
CA GLU A 528 16.20 3.55 35.99
C GLU A 528 14.82 3.61 35.32
N ILE A 529 14.21 4.80 35.31
CA ILE A 529 12.92 5.00 34.65
C ILE A 529 13.20 5.30 33.18
N GLU A 530 12.59 4.50 32.31
CA GLU A 530 12.55 4.76 30.88
C GLU A 530 11.47 5.81 30.62
N ILE A 531 11.88 7.03 30.30
CA ILE A 531 10.92 8.07 29.94
C ILE A 531 10.64 7.95 28.44
N SER A 532 9.44 7.49 28.11
CA SER A 532 8.86 7.66 26.79
C SER A 532 8.55 9.14 26.60
N GLU A 533 9.08 9.77 25.55
CA GLU A 533 8.73 11.15 25.17
C GLU A 533 7.31 11.26 24.63
N ARG A 534 6.57 10.15 24.60
CA ARG A 534 5.23 10.05 24.06
C ARG A 534 4.26 9.36 25.00
N ASP A 535 3.03 9.83 25.01
CA ASP A 535 1.94 9.16 25.67
C ASP A 535 1.58 7.84 24.97
N GLU A 536 0.69 7.11 25.62
CA GLU A 536 0.11 5.83 25.20
C GLU A 536 -0.66 5.87 23.86
N ASN A 537 -0.82 7.06 23.26
CA ASN A 537 -1.38 7.25 21.92
C ASN A 537 -0.33 7.72 20.90
N GLY A 538 0.95 7.71 21.26
CA GLY A 538 2.07 8.09 20.39
C GLY A 538 2.25 9.60 20.18
N ARG A 539 1.65 10.45 21.03
CA ARG A 539 1.81 11.93 20.99
C ARG A 539 2.90 12.37 21.93
N PHE A 540 3.66 13.41 21.59
CA PHE A 540 4.70 13.90 22.50
C PHE A 540 4.11 14.40 23.83
N LEU A 541 4.67 13.94 24.95
CA LEU A 541 4.31 14.44 26.26
C LEU A 541 4.67 15.94 26.34
N LYS A 542 3.79 16.71 26.98
CA LYS A 542 3.83 18.17 26.98
C LYS A 542 5.19 18.71 27.49
N GLY A 543 5.92 19.40 26.62
CA GLY A 543 7.26 19.95 26.87
C GLY A 543 8.38 19.36 26.00
N PHE A 544 8.11 18.26 25.28
CA PHE A 544 9.02 17.65 24.31
C PHE A 544 8.62 18.03 22.87
N LEU A 545 9.61 18.43 22.06
CA LEU A 545 9.41 18.86 20.67
C LEU A 545 9.57 17.68 19.71
N PRO A 546 8.78 17.61 18.61
CA PRO A 546 8.92 16.58 17.60
C PRO A 546 10.27 16.63 16.86
N TRP A 547 10.70 15.48 16.34
CA TRP A 547 11.98 15.25 15.66
C TRP A 547 12.26 16.12 14.42
N ASN A 548 11.34 17.02 14.07
CA ASN A 548 11.47 17.94 12.94
C ASN A 548 11.66 19.41 13.36
N THR A 549 11.99 19.67 14.63
CA THR A 549 12.44 20.99 15.08
C THR A 549 13.66 20.90 15.99
N GLY A 550 14.86 20.71 15.44
CA GLY A 550 16.10 20.73 16.20
C GLY A 550 17.31 21.07 15.34
N VAL A 551 17.98 22.18 15.66
CA VAL A 551 19.15 22.72 14.96
C VAL A 551 20.41 21.97 15.40
N VAL A 552 21.20 21.40 14.48
CA VAL A 552 22.43 20.64 14.82
C VAL A 552 23.68 21.50 14.60
N LYS A 553 24.39 21.82 15.69
CA LYS A 553 25.74 22.44 15.67
C LYS A 553 26.79 21.44 16.16
N GLY A 554 27.71 20.99 15.29
CA GLY A 554 28.96 20.30 15.70
C GLY A 554 29.49 19.25 14.70
N GLY A 555 30.80 19.29 14.40
CA GLY A 555 31.42 18.69 13.21
C GLY A 555 31.84 17.20 13.21
N GLN A 556 32.22 16.75 12.01
CA GLN A 556 32.23 15.37 11.47
C GLN A 556 33.24 14.36 12.07
N LYS A 557 34.35 14.78 12.70
CA LYS A 557 35.46 13.86 13.07
C LYS A 557 35.15 12.90 14.24
N LEU A 558 34.19 13.21 15.10
CA LEU A 558 33.88 12.38 16.28
C LEU A 558 32.94 11.20 15.99
N LEU A 559 32.25 11.21 14.84
CA LEU A 559 31.33 10.14 14.39
C LEU A 559 32.06 8.90 13.94
N LEU A 560 33.02 9.09 13.03
CA LEU A 560 33.71 8.02 12.33
C LEU A 560 34.51 7.17 13.31
N ALA A 561 35.15 7.82 14.30
CA ALA A 561 35.87 7.15 15.38
C ALA A 561 34.97 6.30 16.30
N LYS A 562 33.65 6.52 16.28
CA LYS A 562 32.68 5.75 17.09
C LYS A 562 31.93 4.71 16.25
N ALA A 563 31.68 4.91 14.96
CA ALA A 563 31.06 3.91 14.06
C ALA A 563 31.95 2.67 13.91
N GLN A 564 33.26 2.90 13.69
CA GLN A 564 34.31 1.86 13.72
C GLN A 564 34.35 1.07 15.03
N LYS A 565 33.84 1.64 16.13
CA LYS A 565 33.84 1.02 17.44
C LYS A 565 32.67 0.03 17.64
N PHE A 566 31.65 0.09 16.78
CA PHE A 566 30.43 -0.74 16.86
C PHE A 566 30.17 -1.59 15.60
N GLY A 567 31.01 -1.47 14.55
CA GLY A 567 31.00 -2.38 13.40
C GLY A 567 29.78 -2.27 12.48
N VAL A 568 29.12 -1.11 12.45
CA VAL A 568 27.88 -0.85 11.68
C VAL A 568 28.04 0.28 10.65
N GLU A 569 29.28 0.55 10.24
CA GLU A 569 29.59 1.55 9.22
C GLU A 569 28.87 1.32 7.89
N ASP A 570 28.74 0.07 7.45
CA ASP A 570 28.19 -0.29 6.14
C ASP A 570 26.66 -0.17 6.08
N GLU A 571 25.96 -0.48 7.17
CA GLU A 571 24.49 -0.49 7.25
C GLU A 571 23.90 0.94 7.26
N ILE A 572 24.63 1.89 7.85
CA ILE A 572 24.26 3.31 7.88
C ILE A 572 24.54 3.97 6.52
N GLU A 573 25.57 3.53 5.78
CA GLU A 573 25.83 3.97 4.40
C GLU A 573 24.80 3.41 3.40
N GLU A 574 24.29 2.18 3.61
CA GLU A 574 23.25 1.59 2.77
C GLU A 574 21.88 2.27 2.90
N ILE A 575 21.46 2.67 4.10
CA ILE A 575 20.08 3.15 4.32
C ILE A 575 19.83 4.58 3.82
N LEU A 576 20.83 5.47 3.90
CA LEU A 576 20.64 6.89 3.56
C LEU A 576 20.97 7.25 2.12
N PHE A 577 21.69 6.39 1.38
CA PHE A 577 22.31 6.80 0.12
C PHE A 577 22.27 5.76 -1.01
N LYS A 578 21.52 4.66 -0.90
CA LYS A 578 21.58 3.57 -1.89
C LYS A 578 21.29 4.03 -3.32
N ASP A 579 20.11 4.63 -3.55
CA ASP A 579 19.61 4.96 -4.88
C ASP A 579 19.39 6.48 -5.12
N VAL A 580 19.41 7.28 -4.06
CA VAL A 580 19.22 8.74 -4.06
C VAL A 580 20.37 9.43 -3.33
N TYR A 581 20.73 10.66 -3.71
CA TYR A 581 21.68 11.52 -3.01
C TYR A 581 21.04 12.89 -2.75
N TRP A 582 21.46 13.58 -1.68
CA TRP A 582 20.92 14.89 -1.32
C TRP A 582 21.79 16.01 -1.89
N ASP A 583 21.20 16.83 -2.75
CA ASP A 583 21.90 17.88 -3.50
C ASP A 583 21.53 19.27 -2.98
N LYS A 584 22.52 20.13 -2.79
CA LYS A 584 22.33 21.45 -2.18
C LYS A 584 21.74 22.44 -3.17
N ILE A 585 20.73 23.19 -2.74
CA ILE A 585 20.23 24.35 -3.49
C ILE A 585 21.26 25.48 -3.37
N VAL A 586 21.76 25.94 -4.51
CA VAL A 586 22.72 27.05 -4.60
C VAL A 586 22.03 28.36 -4.92
N LYS A 587 20.97 28.33 -5.73
CA LYS A 587 20.23 29.52 -6.12
C LYS A 587 18.77 29.19 -6.41
N VAL A 588 17.86 30.09 -6.08
CA VAL A 588 16.47 30.07 -6.53
C VAL A 588 16.24 31.44 -7.19
N GLU A 589 15.82 31.45 -8.45
CA GLU A 589 15.52 32.67 -9.20
C GLU A 589 14.05 32.63 -9.65
N GLU A 590 13.33 33.73 -9.51
CA GLU A 590 11.99 33.86 -10.09
C GLU A 590 12.10 34.21 -11.58
N VAL A 591 11.43 33.46 -12.45
CA VAL A 591 11.49 33.61 -13.91
C VAL A 591 10.07 33.66 -14.47
N GLU A 592 9.77 34.69 -15.27
CA GLU A 592 8.52 34.77 -16.04
C GLU A 592 8.46 33.60 -17.04
N TYR A 593 7.40 32.80 -16.99
CA TYR A 593 7.21 31.66 -17.87
C TYR A 593 5.81 31.66 -18.49
N GLU A 594 5.78 31.52 -19.80
CA GLU A 594 4.55 31.38 -20.58
C GLU A 594 4.69 30.14 -21.47
N GLY A 595 3.95 29.07 -21.14
CA GLY A 595 4.06 27.80 -21.84
C GLY A 595 3.38 26.64 -21.11
N PHE A 596 3.49 25.45 -21.71
CA PHE A 596 3.00 24.21 -21.09
C PHE A 596 3.91 23.73 -19.96
N VAL A 597 3.27 23.13 -18.96
CA VAL A 597 3.86 22.40 -17.85
C VAL A 597 3.23 21.00 -17.77
N TYR A 598 3.93 20.09 -17.10
CA TYR A 598 3.66 18.66 -17.13
C TYR A 598 3.84 18.03 -15.76
N ASP A 599 2.93 17.13 -15.36
CA ASP A 599 2.92 16.52 -14.03
C ASP A 599 2.81 15.00 -14.13
N PHE A 600 3.74 14.26 -13.53
CA PHE A 600 3.60 12.80 -13.39
C PHE A 600 2.82 12.45 -12.13
N VAL A 601 1.68 11.79 -12.31
CA VAL A 601 0.86 11.28 -11.20
C VAL A 601 1.22 9.83 -10.96
N VAL A 602 1.79 9.55 -9.79
CA VAL A 602 2.15 8.18 -9.35
C VAL A 602 1.55 7.94 -7.96
N PRO A 603 0.50 7.11 -7.85
CA PRO A 603 -0.13 6.82 -6.58
C PRO A 603 0.87 6.26 -5.56
N PHE A 604 0.81 6.75 -4.32
CA PHE A 604 1.58 6.22 -3.19
C PHE A 604 3.11 6.39 -3.27
N ALA A 605 3.62 7.18 -4.23
CA ALA A 605 5.03 7.54 -4.33
C ALA A 605 5.37 8.82 -3.52
N GLU A 606 6.63 8.96 -3.11
CA GLU A 606 7.13 10.17 -2.46
C GLU A 606 7.52 11.24 -3.52
N ASN A 607 7.35 12.53 -3.21
CA ASN A 607 7.74 13.63 -4.11
C ASN A 607 9.27 13.74 -4.17
N PHE A 608 9.90 13.14 -5.18
CA PHE A 608 11.35 13.12 -5.34
C PHE A 608 11.77 13.55 -6.76
N ASN A 609 13.02 14.04 -6.91
CA ASN A 609 13.56 14.47 -8.19
C ASN A 609 14.46 13.39 -8.83
N ALA A 610 13.98 12.76 -9.91
CA ALA A 610 14.72 11.79 -10.71
C ALA A 610 15.47 12.44 -11.90
N ASN A 611 16.29 13.45 -11.63
CA ASN A 611 17.03 14.23 -12.63
C ASN A 611 16.13 14.95 -13.65
N GLY A 612 14.97 15.45 -13.23
CA GLY A 612 13.99 16.13 -14.08
C GLY A 612 12.57 15.54 -14.02
N ILE A 613 12.42 14.35 -13.41
CA ILE A 613 11.13 13.72 -13.13
C ILE A 613 10.74 14.04 -11.70
N PHE A 614 9.55 14.62 -11.51
CA PHE A 614 8.92 14.73 -10.21
C PHE A 614 7.69 13.83 -10.20
N THR A 615 7.66 12.87 -9.27
CA THR A 615 6.50 11.98 -9.09
C THR A 615 5.63 12.51 -7.98
N HIS A 616 4.34 12.70 -8.26
CA HIS A 616 3.39 13.28 -7.32
C HIS A 616 2.42 12.25 -6.75
N ASN A 617 2.12 12.38 -5.47
CA ASN A 617 1.00 11.71 -4.80
C ASN A 617 -0.17 12.70 -4.67
N THR A 618 -1.11 12.71 -5.61
CA THR A 618 -2.31 13.55 -5.46
C THR A 618 -3.26 12.94 -4.43
N ALA A 619 -3.71 13.78 -3.48
CA ALA A 619 -4.60 13.42 -2.40
C ALA A 619 -6.03 13.93 -2.68
N SER A 620 -7.02 13.03 -2.70
CA SER A 620 -8.43 13.36 -2.89
C SER A 620 -9.09 13.80 -1.56
N PHE A 621 -9.67 15.01 -1.52
CA PHE A 621 -10.45 15.56 -0.38
C PHE A 621 -11.92 15.05 -0.34
N ALA A 622 -12.15 13.76 -0.61
CA ALA A 622 -13.50 13.19 -0.61
C ALA A 622 -14.13 13.23 0.81
N GLY A 623 -15.39 13.71 0.89
CA GLY A 623 -16.22 13.65 2.10
C GLY A 623 -15.87 14.63 3.23
N GLN A 624 -15.06 15.67 2.98
CA GLN A 624 -14.62 16.62 4.03
C GLN A 624 -15.20 18.04 3.93
N GLN A 625 -15.95 18.39 2.88
CA GLN A 625 -16.38 19.78 2.62
C GLN A 625 -17.89 19.93 2.49
N LEU A 626 -18.42 21.12 2.84
CA LEU A 626 -19.85 21.40 3.01
C LEU A 626 -20.58 21.47 1.65
N THR A 627 -21.74 20.83 1.61
CA THR A 627 -22.76 20.99 0.57
C THR A 627 -24.04 21.46 1.25
N LEU A 628 -24.61 22.55 0.73
CA LEU A 628 -25.91 23.07 1.16
C LEU A 628 -26.87 22.90 -0.01
N ILE A 629 -28.07 22.45 0.25
CA ILE A 629 -29.08 22.13 -0.76
C ILE A 629 -30.33 22.95 -0.50
N ASN A 630 -31.16 23.07 -1.53
CA ASN A 630 -32.49 23.68 -1.43
C ASN A 630 -32.45 25.13 -0.88
N ILE A 631 -31.44 25.89 -1.27
CA ILE A 631 -31.31 27.30 -0.92
C ILE A 631 -32.13 28.13 -1.91
N LYS A 632 -32.98 29.00 -1.38
CA LYS A 632 -33.77 29.97 -2.14
C LYS A 632 -33.70 31.31 -1.44
N ASN A 633 -33.97 32.38 -2.18
CA ASN A 633 -33.83 33.77 -1.79
C ASN A 633 -32.38 34.27 -1.84
N LYS A 634 -32.23 35.45 -2.41
CA LYS A 634 -30.96 36.19 -2.62
C LYS A 634 -30.08 36.23 -1.37
N GLU A 635 -30.66 36.57 -0.22
CA GLU A 635 -29.96 36.71 1.06
C GLU A 635 -29.41 35.38 1.56
N ASN A 636 -30.18 34.30 1.40
CA ASN A 636 -29.78 32.96 1.83
C ASN A 636 -28.69 32.38 0.93
N VAL A 637 -28.71 32.67 -0.38
CA VAL A 637 -27.64 32.29 -1.30
C VAL A 637 -26.32 32.92 -0.88
N VAL A 638 -26.34 34.22 -0.56
CA VAL A 638 -25.15 34.95 -0.07
C VAL A 638 -24.63 34.33 1.24
N LYS A 639 -25.51 34.08 2.22
CA LYS A 639 -25.14 33.43 3.50
C LYS A 639 -24.60 32.02 3.30
N ALA A 640 -25.18 31.24 2.40
CA ALA A 640 -24.74 29.88 2.10
C ALA A 640 -23.35 29.83 1.45
N VAL A 641 -23.03 30.80 0.58
CA VAL A 641 -21.66 30.98 0.05
C VAL A 641 -20.68 31.27 1.19
N GLN A 642 -21.03 32.13 2.15
CA GLN A 642 -20.19 32.40 3.34
C GLN A 642 -20.00 31.16 4.21
N LYS A 643 -21.05 30.35 4.43
CA LYS A 643 -20.94 29.07 5.15
C LYS A 643 -20.01 28.08 4.44
N CYS A 644 -20.06 28.03 3.10
CA CYS A 644 -19.12 27.20 2.34
C CYS A 644 -17.67 27.67 2.51
N TRP A 645 -17.43 28.99 2.54
CA TRP A 645 -16.11 29.54 2.87
C TRP A 645 -15.67 29.21 4.30
N ALA A 646 -16.59 29.29 5.27
CA ALA A 646 -16.33 28.92 6.66
C ALA A 646 -15.99 27.43 6.80
N SER A 647 -16.58 26.57 5.97
CA SER A 647 -16.34 25.11 5.99
C SER A 647 -14.87 24.72 5.72
N LEU A 648 -14.08 25.62 5.12
CA LEU A 648 -12.64 25.46 5.01
C LEU A 648 -12.02 25.26 6.40
N PHE A 649 -12.58 25.86 7.46
CA PHE A 649 -12.08 25.76 8.83
C PHE A 649 -12.96 24.87 9.71
N THR A 650 -13.43 23.72 9.23
CA THR A 650 -13.87 22.65 10.14
C THR A 650 -12.65 22.02 10.83
N ALA A 651 -12.82 21.43 12.03
CA ALA A 651 -11.72 20.75 12.73
C ALA A 651 -11.09 19.66 11.84
N ARG A 652 -11.90 18.87 11.14
CA ARG A 652 -11.45 17.83 10.21
C ARG A 652 -10.62 18.39 9.05
N ALA A 653 -11.12 19.40 8.33
CA ALA A 653 -10.41 19.97 7.19
C ALA A 653 -9.13 20.72 7.63
N THR A 654 -9.17 21.36 8.79
CA THR A 654 -8.04 22.11 9.36
C THR A 654 -6.93 21.18 9.85
N PHE A 655 -7.28 20.12 10.60
CA PHE A 655 -6.34 19.09 11.03
C PHE A 655 -5.71 18.37 9.84
N TYR A 656 -6.51 18.02 8.84
CA TYR A 656 -6.02 17.38 7.62
C TYR A 656 -5.00 18.26 6.88
N ARG A 657 -5.29 19.56 6.71
CA ARG A 657 -4.33 20.51 6.11
C ARG A 657 -3.04 20.64 6.91
N GLN A 658 -3.16 20.68 8.24
CA GLN A 658 -2.01 20.72 9.14
C GLN A 658 -1.14 19.47 9.00
N GLN A 659 -1.76 18.28 8.97
CA GLN A 659 -1.08 17.00 8.83
C GLN A 659 -0.39 16.84 7.46
N LYS A 660 -0.98 17.43 6.40
CA LYS A 660 -0.43 17.44 5.04
C LYS A 660 0.55 18.59 4.78
N GLY A 661 0.77 19.49 5.74
CA GLY A 661 1.72 20.61 5.61
C GLY A 661 1.23 21.77 4.72
N PHE A 662 -0.07 21.87 4.44
CA PHE A 662 -0.61 22.99 3.69
C PHE A 662 -0.65 24.26 4.56
N LYS A 663 -0.01 25.35 4.09
CA LYS A 663 -0.10 26.67 4.74
C LYS A 663 -1.55 27.17 4.72
N HIS A 664 -2.18 27.35 5.89
CA HIS A 664 -3.60 27.74 5.98
C HIS A 664 -3.89 29.07 5.28
N GLU A 665 -2.93 30.00 5.21
CA GLU A 665 -3.09 31.29 4.49
C GLU A 665 -3.16 31.19 2.96
N LYS A 666 -2.78 30.04 2.38
CA LYS A 666 -2.65 29.82 0.94
C LYS A 666 -3.77 28.97 0.35
N VAL A 667 -4.63 28.37 1.17
CA VAL A 667 -5.74 27.54 0.67
C VAL A 667 -6.95 28.42 0.45
N TYR A 668 -7.40 28.50 -0.80
CA TYR A 668 -8.61 29.21 -1.19
C TYR A 668 -9.69 28.24 -1.66
N ILE A 669 -10.92 28.67 -1.51
CA ILE A 669 -12.10 27.88 -1.81
C ILE A 669 -13.01 28.70 -2.72
N ALA A 670 -13.38 28.10 -3.85
CA ALA A 670 -14.47 28.57 -4.67
C ALA A 670 -15.77 27.87 -4.24
N VAL A 671 -16.90 28.42 -4.68
CA VAL A 671 -18.22 27.89 -4.35
C VAL A 671 -19.05 27.80 -5.62
N VAL A 672 -19.50 26.60 -5.94
CA VAL A 672 -20.41 26.32 -7.06
C VAL A 672 -21.84 26.58 -6.57
N VAL A 673 -22.57 27.46 -7.26
CA VAL A 673 -24.01 27.67 -7.07
C VAL A 673 -24.71 27.08 -8.28
N GLN A 674 -25.30 25.91 -8.10
CA GLN A 674 -25.88 25.08 -9.14
C GLN A 674 -27.39 24.98 -8.96
N LYS A 675 -28.15 24.92 -10.06
CA LYS A 675 -29.59 24.62 -10.00
C LYS A 675 -29.83 23.36 -9.15
N GLN A 676 -30.70 23.46 -8.16
CA GLN A 676 -31.14 22.31 -7.37
C GLN A 676 -32.04 21.44 -8.25
N LEU A 677 -31.74 20.14 -8.29
CA LEU A 677 -32.63 19.14 -8.85
C LEU A 677 -33.44 18.47 -7.71
N GLY A 678 -34.63 17.97 -8.04
CA GLY A 678 -35.53 17.31 -7.09
C GLY A 678 -36.36 18.28 -6.26
N VAL A 679 -36.66 19.46 -6.78
CA VAL A 679 -37.62 20.37 -6.10
C VAL A 679 -39.02 20.01 -6.55
N LEU A 680 -39.50 18.87 -6.06
CA LEU A 680 -40.79 18.26 -6.42
C LEU A 680 -41.68 18.12 -5.19
N SER A 681 -42.98 18.01 -5.40
CA SER A 681 -43.90 17.71 -4.30
C SER A 681 -43.67 16.30 -3.74
N LYS A 682 -44.12 16.04 -2.51
CA LYS A 682 -44.03 14.71 -1.92
C LYS A 682 -44.72 13.66 -2.80
N GLU A 683 -45.86 14.00 -3.38
CA GLU A 683 -46.62 13.13 -4.29
C GLU A 683 -45.82 12.79 -5.55
N GLU A 684 -45.05 13.74 -6.07
CA GLU A 684 -44.19 13.52 -7.25
C GLU A 684 -42.99 12.63 -6.95
N TYR A 685 -42.38 12.78 -5.77
CA TYR A 685 -41.39 11.82 -5.27
C TYR A 685 -41.97 10.41 -5.11
N LEU A 686 -43.18 10.31 -4.56
CA LEU A 686 -43.93 9.06 -4.43
C LEU A 686 -44.42 8.48 -5.77
N GLN A 687 -44.31 9.23 -6.86
CA GLN A 687 -44.50 8.73 -8.23
C GLN A 687 -43.18 8.32 -8.89
N GLY A 688 -42.06 8.40 -8.17
CA GLY A 688 -40.73 8.05 -8.69
C GLY A 688 -40.20 9.06 -9.71
N LYS A 689 -40.66 10.31 -9.71
CA LYS A 689 -40.22 11.34 -10.66
C LYS A 689 -38.80 11.84 -10.41
N TYR A 690 -38.22 11.54 -9.25
CA TYR A 690 -36.83 11.89 -8.93
C TYR A 690 -36.04 10.71 -8.38
N LYS A 691 -34.87 10.49 -8.98
CA LYS A 691 -33.96 9.38 -8.68
C LYS A 691 -32.55 9.90 -8.72
N ALA A 692 -31.66 9.31 -7.94
CA ALA A 692 -30.24 9.65 -7.99
C ALA A 692 -29.41 8.39 -7.82
N GLY A 693 -28.12 8.51 -8.13
CA GLY A 693 -27.26 7.34 -8.16
C GLY A 693 -25.79 7.63 -8.42
N ILE A 694 -25.03 6.55 -8.37
CA ILE A 694 -23.61 6.49 -8.70
C ILE A 694 -23.46 5.55 -9.88
N GLY A 695 -22.48 5.79 -10.74
CA GLY A 695 -22.17 4.95 -11.87
C GLY A 695 -20.67 4.80 -12.07
N PHE A 696 -20.27 3.63 -12.57
CA PHE A 696 -18.90 3.30 -12.91
C PHE A 696 -18.85 2.86 -14.36
N THR A 697 -17.92 3.41 -15.14
CA THR A 697 -17.69 2.96 -16.53
C THR A 697 -16.89 1.65 -16.59
N ILE A 698 -16.77 0.94 -15.48
CA ILE A 698 -16.12 -0.36 -15.32
C ILE A 698 -16.85 -1.07 -14.19
N HIS A 699 -16.85 -2.41 -14.14
CA HIS A 699 -17.36 -3.08 -12.95
C HIS A 699 -16.41 -2.84 -11.75
N PRO A 700 -16.85 -2.15 -10.68
CA PRO A 700 -15.95 -1.68 -9.62
C PRO A 700 -15.39 -2.82 -8.75
N VAL A 701 -16.14 -3.92 -8.64
CA VAL A 701 -15.73 -5.14 -7.91
C VAL A 701 -14.91 -6.12 -8.76
N THR A 702 -15.34 -6.43 -9.99
CA THR A 702 -14.69 -7.46 -10.83
C THR A 702 -13.62 -6.92 -11.77
N GLY A 703 -13.57 -5.61 -12.02
CA GLY A 703 -12.65 -4.98 -12.97
C GLY A 703 -13.01 -5.19 -14.45
N GLU A 704 -14.20 -5.71 -14.77
CA GLU A 704 -14.64 -5.94 -16.14
C GLU A 704 -14.84 -4.62 -16.90
N LYS A 705 -13.93 -4.33 -17.85
CA LYS A 705 -13.91 -3.10 -18.65
C LYS A 705 -15.02 -2.99 -19.69
N ASN A 706 -15.66 -4.09 -20.04
CA ASN A 706 -16.78 -4.13 -20.98
C ASN A 706 -18.14 -3.88 -20.30
N LYS A 707 -18.17 -3.52 -19.02
CA LYS A 707 -19.40 -3.29 -18.27
C LYS A 707 -19.47 -1.87 -17.71
N ILE A 708 -20.68 -1.35 -17.59
CA ILE A 708 -21.03 -0.15 -16.83
C ILE A 708 -21.89 -0.62 -15.65
N VAL A 709 -21.58 -0.16 -14.44
CA VAL A 709 -22.40 -0.47 -13.26
C VAL A 709 -23.06 0.82 -12.79
N VAL A 710 -24.37 0.79 -12.58
CA VAL A 710 -25.16 1.90 -12.09
C VAL A 710 -25.87 1.46 -10.82
N GLU A 711 -25.72 2.24 -9.76
CA GLU A 711 -26.52 2.13 -8.54
C GLU A 711 -27.53 3.27 -8.50
N ALA A 712 -28.80 2.97 -8.20
CA ALA A 712 -29.89 3.94 -8.24
C ALA A 712 -30.86 3.77 -7.08
N SER A 713 -31.35 4.87 -6.53
CA SER A 713 -32.46 4.87 -5.57
C SER A 713 -33.38 6.05 -5.79
N TYR A 714 -34.56 6.00 -5.18
CA TYR A 714 -35.49 7.13 -5.14
C TYR A 714 -34.97 8.21 -4.20
N GLY A 715 -35.31 9.46 -4.48
CA GLY A 715 -34.91 10.59 -3.64
C GLY A 715 -33.52 11.14 -3.95
N GLN A 716 -33.02 11.98 -3.05
CA GLN A 716 -31.73 12.66 -3.17
C GLN A 716 -30.56 11.70 -2.97
N GLY A 717 -29.50 11.88 -3.78
CA GLY A 717 -28.36 10.96 -3.86
C GLY A 717 -27.52 10.85 -2.57
N GLU A 718 -27.72 11.74 -1.60
CA GLU A 718 -27.04 11.71 -0.30
C GLU A 718 -27.20 10.36 0.41
N ALA A 719 -28.40 9.76 0.37
CA ALA A 719 -28.69 8.49 1.03
C ALA A 719 -27.88 7.32 0.47
N ILE A 720 -27.53 7.37 -0.83
CA ILE A 720 -26.71 6.34 -1.49
C ILE A 720 -25.24 6.55 -1.13
N VAL A 721 -24.77 7.80 -1.19
CA VAL A 721 -23.38 8.15 -0.89
C VAL A 721 -23.01 7.89 0.58
N SER A 722 -23.96 8.06 1.52
CA SER A 722 -23.77 7.75 2.93
C SER A 722 -23.98 6.27 3.29
N GLY A 723 -24.48 5.45 2.36
CA GLY A 723 -24.79 4.04 2.59
C GLY A 723 -26.03 3.80 3.47
N GLU A 724 -26.89 4.80 3.64
CA GLU A 724 -28.13 4.73 4.44
C GLU A 724 -29.24 3.94 3.74
N VAL A 725 -29.18 3.83 2.40
CA VAL A 725 -30.14 3.07 1.60
C VAL A 725 -29.42 1.97 0.81
N ASN A 726 -30.07 0.82 0.66
CA ASN A 726 -29.63 -0.23 -0.26
C ASN A 726 -30.24 0.04 -1.65
N PRO A 727 -29.46 0.55 -2.63
CA PRO A 727 -29.97 0.98 -3.93
C PRO A 727 -30.23 -0.22 -4.86
N ASP A 728 -30.97 0.01 -5.93
CA ASP A 728 -30.97 -0.91 -7.06
C ASP A 728 -29.61 -0.91 -7.74
N THR A 729 -29.21 -2.04 -8.31
CA THR A 729 -27.98 -2.17 -9.09
C THR A 729 -28.30 -2.62 -10.51
N TYR A 730 -27.69 -1.99 -11.50
CA TYR A 730 -27.81 -2.33 -12.93
C TYR A 730 -26.41 -2.54 -13.50
N VAL A 731 -26.18 -3.70 -14.08
CA VAL A 731 -24.95 -4.02 -14.81
C VAL A 731 -25.27 -4.00 -16.29
N ILE A 732 -24.71 -3.05 -17.01
CA ILE A 732 -25.00 -2.78 -18.42
C ILE A 732 -23.80 -3.18 -19.26
N ASP A 733 -24.03 -3.92 -20.34
CA ASP A 733 -23.01 -4.20 -21.34
C ASP A 733 -22.63 -2.92 -22.10
N LYS A 734 -21.34 -2.59 -22.10
CA LYS A 734 -20.87 -1.31 -22.62
C LYS A 734 -21.03 -1.19 -24.15
N GLU A 735 -20.90 -2.29 -24.89
CA GLU A 735 -21.03 -2.25 -26.36
C GLU A 735 -22.49 -2.19 -26.80
N SER A 736 -23.33 -3.09 -26.28
CA SER A 736 -24.71 -3.26 -26.73
C SER A 736 -25.72 -2.37 -26.00
N GLY A 737 -25.38 -1.84 -24.82
CA GLY A 737 -26.31 -1.09 -23.96
C GLY A 737 -27.38 -1.93 -23.30
N LYS A 738 -27.29 -3.27 -23.39
CA LYS A 738 -28.23 -4.19 -22.76
C LYS A 738 -27.92 -4.35 -21.28
N VAL A 739 -28.95 -4.38 -20.45
CA VAL A 739 -28.83 -4.75 -19.03
C VAL A 739 -28.54 -6.25 -18.96
N LEU A 740 -27.38 -6.60 -18.39
CA LEU A 740 -26.93 -7.97 -18.19
C LEU A 740 -27.47 -8.54 -16.87
N GLU A 741 -27.41 -7.74 -15.81
CA GLU A 741 -27.83 -8.12 -14.46
C GLU A 741 -28.52 -6.91 -13.82
N SER A 742 -29.59 -7.13 -13.07
CA SER A 742 -30.25 -6.09 -12.28
C SER A 742 -30.67 -6.65 -10.92
N HIS A 743 -30.43 -5.89 -9.85
CA HIS A 743 -30.81 -6.25 -8.49
C HIS A 743 -31.71 -5.17 -7.90
N VAL A 744 -32.85 -5.57 -7.33
CA VAL A 744 -33.77 -4.66 -6.63
C VAL A 744 -33.28 -4.49 -5.19
N GLY A 745 -32.83 -3.28 -4.84
CA GLY A 745 -32.48 -2.92 -3.47
C GLY A 745 -33.72 -2.72 -2.61
N THR A 746 -33.56 -2.77 -1.28
CA THR A 746 -34.70 -2.63 -0.34
C THR A 746 -35.37 -1.26 -0.43
N LYS A 747 -34.58 -0.21 -0.75
CA LYS A 747 -35.05 1.17 -0.95
C LYS A 747 -36.06 1.62 0.11
N GLU A 748 -35.87 1.23 1.37
CA GLU A 748 -36.89 1.40 2.42
C GLU A 748 -37.24 2.86 2.66
N LYS A 749 -36.26 3.73 2.47
CA LYS A 749 -36.35 5.16 2.74
C LYS A 749 -35.76 5.96 1.60
N MET A 750 -36.28 7.16 1.42
CA MET A 750 -35.73 8.16 0.51
C MET A 750 -35.67 9.53 1.18
N LYS A 751 -34.62 10.29 0.87
CA LYS A 751 -34.50 11.68 1.29
C LYS A 751 -35.18 12.58 0.25
N ILE A 752 -36.20 13.32 0.67
CA ILE A 752 -36.89 14.30 -0.16
C ILE A 752 -36.61 15.71 0.32
N THR A 753 -36.83 16.67 -0.56
CA THR A 753 -36.62 18.08 -0.26
C THR A 753 -37.85 18.65 0.47
N LYS A 754 -37.68 19.20 1.68
CA LYS A 754 -38.75 19.87 2.44
C LYS A 754 -38.88 21.35 2.05
N GLU A 755 -40.06 21.93 2.24
CA GLU A 755 -40.20 23.40 2.27
C GLU A 755 -39.34 23.98 3.41
N GLY A 756 -38.23 24.65 3.07
CA GLY A 756 -37.35 25.33 4.03
C GLY A 756 -35.86 24.96 4.00
N GLY A 757 -35.43 24.01 3.16
CA GLY A 757 -33.98 23.76 2.93
C GLY A 757 -33.44 22.42 3.42
N GLU A 758 -34.19 21.72 4.28
CA GLU A 758 -33.75 20.46 4.89
C GLU A 758 -34.20 19.23 4.08
N LEU A 759 -33.48 18.13 4.23
CA LEU A 759 -33.94 16.84 3.75
C LEU A 759 -34.85 16.21 4.80
N GLU A 760 -36.02 15.79 4.35
CA GLU A 760 -36.91 14.94 5.12
C GLU A 760 -36.71 13.50 4.65
N GLU A 761 -36.48 12.60 5.60
CA GLU A 761 -36.51 11.18 5.34
C GLU A 761 -37.96 10.71 5.35
N ILE A 762 -38.40 10.11 4.24
CA ILE A 762 -39.71 9.48 4.15
C ILE A 762 -39.57 8.02 3.74
N GLU A 763 -40.55 7.23 4.13
CA GLU A 763 -40.66 5.85 3.68
C GLU A 763 -41.07 5.76 2.22
N VAL A 764 -40.41 4.89 1.47
CA VAL A 764 -40.78 4.58 0.09
C VAL A 764 -41.99 3.64 0.10
N PRO A 765 -43.02 3.83 -0.72
CA PRO A 765 -44.16 2.90 -0.82
C PRO A 765 -43.72 1.46 -1.18
N GLU A 766 -44.39 0.45 -0.62
CA GLU A 766 -44.03 -0.96 -0.80
C GLU A 766 -44.00 -1.40 -2.27
N ASN A 767 -44.93 -0.87 -3.09
CA ASN A 767 -44.96 -1.12 -4.53
C ASN A 767 -43.73 -0.58 -5.27
N MET A 768 -43.15 0.53 -4.81
CA MET A 768 -41.91 1.10 -5.35
C MET A 768 -40.66 0.37 -4.83
N ARG A 769 -40.68 -0.09 -3.57
CA ARG A 769 -39.56 -0.88 -2.99
C ARG A 769 -39.29 -2.15 -3.78
N LYS A 770 -40.35 -2.84 -4.21
CA LYS A 770 -40.28 -4.12 -4.94
C LYS A 770 -39.96 -3.99 -6.44
N ALA A 771 -39.92 -2.77 -6.98
CA ALA A 771 -39.65 -2.52 -8.40
C ALA A 771 -38.25 -1.93 -8.62
N LEU A 772 -37.70 -2.13 -9.82
CA LEU A 772 -36.53 -1.40 -10.31
C LEU A 772 -36.92 0.06 -10.54
N CYS A 773 -36.17 0.99 -9.95
CA CYS A 773 -36.49 2.41 -10.00
C CYS A 773 -36.21 3.07 -11.35
N LEU A 774 -35.27 2.57 -12.16
CA LEU A 774 -34.94 3.15 -13.46
C LEU A 774 -35.81 2.58 -14.58
N SER A 775 -36.28 3.46 -15.46
CA SER A 775 -36.91 3.10 -16.72
C SER A 775 -35.88 2.72 -17.79
N GLU A 776 -36.31 2.00 -18.83
CA GLU A 776 -35.43 1.65 -19.96
C GLU A 776 -34.80 2.87 -20.65
N ASP A 777 -35.54 3.99 -20.72
CA ASP A 777 -35.04 5.22 -21.32
C ASP A 777 -33.93 5.86 -20.48
N GLU A 778 -34.10 5.91 -19.15
CA GLU A 778 -33.07 6.40 -18.23
C GLU A 778 -31.81 5.52 -18.27
N ILE A 779 -31.96 4.19 -18.38
CA ILE A 779 -30.84 3.26 -18.53
C ILE A 779 -30.08 3.53 -19.84
N LYS A 780 -30.79 3.76 -20.96
CA LYS A 780 -30.18 4.12 -22.25
C LYS A 780 -29.45 5.45 -22.18
N GLN A 781 -30.02 6.45 -21.52
CA GLN A 781 -29.36 7.74 -21.29
C GLN A 781 -28.08 7.54 -20.47
N LEU A 782 -28.14 6.83 -19.35
CA LEU A 782 -26.97 6.56 -18.48
C LEU A 782 -25.87 5.79 -19.21
N TRP A 783 -26.22 4.77 -19.97
CA TRP A 783 -25.29 4.02 -20.82
C TRP A 783 -24.57 4.95 -21.82
N SER A 784 -25.33 5.79 -22.55
CA SER A 784 -24.75 6.72 -23.52
C SER A 784 -23.86 7.76 -22.84
N LEU A 785 -24.25 8.28 -21.68
CA LEU A 785 -23.51 9.28 -20.93
C LEU A 785 -22.22 8.71 -20.33
N ALA A 786 -22.28 7.52 -19.75
CA ALA A 786 -21.11 6.80 -19.23
C ALA A 786 -20.05 6.59 -20.32
N ARG A 787 -20.48 6.21 -21.53
CA ARG A 787 -19.58 6.07 -22.68
C ARG A 787 -18.97 7.40 -23.11
N LYS A 788 -19.78 8.45 -23.27
CA LYS A 788 -19.27 9.79 -23.64
C LYS A 788 -18.29 10.33 -22.60
N LEU A 789 -18.55 10.08 -21.31
CA LEU A 789 -17.63 10.43 -20.22
C LEU A 789 -16.29 9.71 -20.38
N GLU A 790 -16.30 8.38 -20.53
CA GLU A 790 -15.07 7.60 -20.71
C GLU A 790 -14.33 7.95 -22.01
N GLU A 791 -15.06 8.20 -23.11
CA GLU A 791 -14.51 8.67 -24.38
C GLU A 791 -13.94 10.09 -24.27
N HIS A 792 -14.52 10.98 -23.46
CA HIS A 792 -13.99 12.32 -23.26
C HIS A 792 -12.71 12.31 -22.41
N TYR A 793 -12.73 11.61 -21.28
CA TYR A 793 -11.60 11.58 -20.34
C TYR A 793 -10.51 10.55 -20.71
N GLN A 794 -10.81 9.56 -21.57
CA GLN A 794 -9.91 8.50 -22.02
C GLN A 794 -9.46 7.49 -20.93
N PHE A 795 -10.15 7.45 -19.79
CA PHE A 795 -9.94 6.47 -18.71
C PHE A 795 -11.26 6.21 -17.96
N PRO A 796 -11.39 5.08 -17.21
CA PRO A 796 -12.63 4.76 -16.52
C PRO A 796 -13.06 5.82 -15.51
N GLN A 797 -14.35 6.18 -15.53
CA GLN A 797 -14.96 7.19 -14.67
C GLN A 797 -15.84 6.57 -13.58
N ASP A 798 -15.76 7.15 -12.39
CA ASP A 798 -16.75 7.11 -11.31
C ASP A 798 -17.55 8.42 -11.41
N PHE A 799 -18.86 8.33 -11.66
CA PHE A 799 -19.74 9.48 -11.91
C PHE A 799 -20.99 9.44 -11.04
N GLU A 800 -21.43 10.61 -10.60
CA GLU A 800 -22.68 10.79 -9.86
C GLU A 800 -23.72 11.41 -10.81
N TRP A 801 -24.96 10.95 -10.70
CA TRP A 801 -26.05 11.37 -11.57
C TRP A 801 -27.37 11.52 -10.83
N ALA A 802 -28.27 12.30 -11.41
CA ALA A 802 -29.65 12.47 -10.95
C ALA A 802 -30.60 12.46 -12.15
N SER A 803 -31.78 11.86 -11.99
CA SER A 803 -32.88 11.90 -12.95
C SER A 803 -34.04 12.68 -12.37
N GLU A 804 -34.53 13.68 -13.10
CA GLU A 804 -35.74 14.44 -12.77
C GLU A 804 -36.69 14.37 -13.97
N ASN A 805 -37.90 13.88 -13.74
CA ASN A 805 -38.92 13.65 -14.78
C ASN A 805 -38.41 12.83 -15.98
N GLY A 806 -37.58 11.82 -15.71
CA GLY A 806 -37.01 10.92 -16.72
C GLY A 806 -35.80 11.47 -17.48
N LYS A 807 -35.35 12.69 -17.19
CA LYS A 807 -34.16 13.27 -17.80
C LYS A 807 -32.95 13.14 -16.88
N VAL A 808 -31.89 12.51 -17.37
CA VAL A 808 -30.65 12.26 -16.62
C VAL A 808 -29.69 13.45 -16.72
N TYR A 809 -29.16 13.85 -15.58
CA TYR A 809 -28.14 14.87 -15.41
C TYR A 809 -26.90 14.30 -14.71
N LEU A 810 -25.72 14.73 -15.14
CA LEU A 810 -24.45 14.43 -14.46
C LEU A 810 -24.14 15.52 -13.44
N VAL A 811 -23.90 15.12 -12.19
CA VAL A 811 -23.64 16.06 -11.08
C VAL A 811 -22.20 16.01 -10.59
N GLN A 812 -21.45 14.94 -10.90
CA GLN A 812 -20.01 14.81 -10.65
C GLN A 812 -19.39 13.71 -11.53
N SER A 813 -18.09 13.81 -11.83
CA SER A 813 -17.30 12.73 -12.43
C SER A 813 -15.87 12.78 -11.91
N ARG A 814 -15.19 11.63 -11.85
CA ARG A 814 -13.76 11.51 -11.51
C ARG A 814 -13.18 10.18 -12.01
N PRO A 815 -11.85 10.03 -12.10
CA PRO A 815 -11.23 8.74 -12.40
C PRO A 815 -11.57 7.65 -11.37
N VAL A 816 -11.74 6.39 -11.80
CA VAL A 816 -11.82 5.22 -10.90
C VAL A 816 -10.44 4.93 -10.29
N THR A 817 -10.36 4.86 -8.96
CA THR A 817 -9.08 4.77 -8.22
C THR A 817 -8.75 3.37 -7.67
N VAL A 818 -9.65 2.40 -7.82
CA VAL A 818 -9.49 1.03 -7.28
C VAL A 818 -9.54 0.01 -8.42
N PHE A 819 -8.39 -0.60 -8.73
CA PHE A 819 -8.31 -1.75 -9.65
C PHE A 819 -8.15 -3.03 -8.81
N TYR A 820 -9.22 -3.83 -8.72
CA TYR A 820 -9.11 -5.22 -8.28
C TYR A 820 -8.78 -6.09 -9.51
N GLU A 821 -7.56 -6.60 -9.60
CA GLU A 821 -7.23 -7.68 -10.52
C GLU A 821 -7.46 -9.03 -9.83
N LYS A 822 -8.38 -9.85 -10.36
CA LYS A 822 -8.05 -11.22 -10.79
C LYS A 822 -9.18 -11.95 -11.52
N LYS A 823 -8.75 -12.79 -12.46
CA LYS A 823 -9.50 -13.81 -13.23
C LYS A 823 -10.06 -14.91 -12.30
N GLU A 824 -11.37 -15.12 -12.28
CA GLU A 824 -12.00 -16.41 -11.95
C GLU A 824 -13.30 -16.62 -12.77
N SER A 825 -13.56 -17.87 -13.15
CA SER A 825 -14.69 -18.34 -13.95
C SER A 825 -16.02 -18.27 -13.18
N LYS A 826 -16.96 -17.42 -13.62
CA LYS A 826 -18.32 -17.35 -13.06
C LYS A 826 -19.12 -18.61 -13.46
N ILE A 827 -19.54 -19.40 -12.49
CA ILE A 827 -20.72 -20.27 -12.64
C ILE A 827 -21.93 -19.38 -12.40
N ILE A 828 -22.78 -19.23 -13.42
CA ILE A 828 -24.01 -18.46 -13.35
C ILE A 828 -25.06 -19.37 -12.72
N VAL A 829 -25.54 -19.00 -11.53
CA VAL A 829 -26.67 -19.65 -10.88
C VAL A 829 -27.93 -18.93 -11.35
N GLU A 830 -28.79 -19.62 -12.10
CA GLU A 830 -29.99 -19.02 -12.72
C GLU A 830 -31.08 -18.61 -11.72
N ARG A 831 -30.94 -19.01 -10.44
CA ARG A 831 -31.90 -18.70 -9.37
C ARG A 831 -31.44 -17.48 -8.56
N PRO A 832 -32.33 -16.50 -8.28
CA PRO A 832 -32.00 -15.38 -7.41
C PRO A 832 -31.85 -15.84 -5.95
N PRO A 833 -30.92 -15.25 -5.17
CA PRO A 833 -30.81 -15.54 -3.75
C PRO A 833 -32.01 -14.98 -2.98
N ILE A 834 -32.53 -15.76 -2.04
CA ILE A 834 -33.63 -15.39 -1.14
C ILE A 834 -33.16 -14.54 0.06
N LEU A 835 -31.88 -14.63 0.42
CA LEU A 835 -31.31 -13.90 1.55
C LEU A 835 -29.86 -13.51 1.26
N LYS A 836 -29.42 -12.38 1.80
CA LYS A 836 -28.03 -11.93 1.76
C LYS A 836 -27.57 -11.49 3.15
N GLY A 837 -26.33 -11.83 3.51
CA GLY A 837 -25.70 -11.37 4.74
C GLY A 837 -24.18 -11.29 4.59
N LEU A 838 -23.47 -11.09 5.69
CA LEU A 838 -22.01 -11.01 5.67
C LEU A 838 -21.40 -12.41 5.56
N PRO A 839 -20.46 -12.64 4.62
CA PRO A 839 -19.82 -13.94 4.40
C PRO A 839 -18.84 -14.27 5.54
N ALA A 840 -19.36 -14.85 6.63
CA ALA A 840 -18.61 -15.05 7.85
C ALA A 840 -17.60 -16.20 7.77
N SER A 841 -18.04 -17.37 7.29
CA SER A 841 -17.20 -18.55 7.08
C SER A 841 -17.49 -19.10 5.69
N PRO A 842 -16.49 -19.23 4.80
CA PRO A 842 -16.70 -19.58 3.39
C PRO A 842 -17.13 -21.05 3.22
N GLY A 843 -17.90 -21.33 2.16
CA GLY A 843 -18.29 -22.66 1.74
C GLY A 843 -19.69 -22.69 1.13
N VAL A 844 -20.14 -23.88 0.72
CA VAL A 844 -21.52 -24.11 0.25
C VAL A 844 -22.18 -25.20 1.07
N ALA A 845 -23.38 -24.96 1.60
CA ALA A 845 -24.18 -25.97 2.31
C ALA A 845 -25.57 -26.10 1.71
N ILE A 846 -26.12 -27.31 1.73
CA ILE A 846 -27.51 -27.58 1.35
C ILE A 846 -28.17 -28.30 2.53
N GLY A 847 -29.32 -27.80 2.98
CA GLY A 847 -30.01 -28.38 4.12
C GLY A 847 -31.36 -27.74 4.39
N LYS A 848 -32.14 -28.37 5.27
CA LYS A 848 -33.42 -27.82 5.75
C LYS A 848 -33.16 -26.79 6.83
N VAL A 849 -33.82 -25.65 6.73
CA VAL A 849 -33.80 -24.60 7.75
C VAL A 849 -34.41 -25.11 9.04
N LYS A 850 -33.73 -24.84 10.15
CA LYS A 850 -34.25 -24.95 11.52
C LYS A 850 -34.02 -23.63 12.24
N VAL A 851 -35.10 -22.92 12.46
CA VAL A 851 -35.15 -21.69 13.24
C VAL A 851 -35.20 -22.07 14.72
N CYS A 852 -34.09 -21.81 15.41
CA CYS A 852 -33.94 -22.06 16.83
C CYS A 852 -33.49 -20.78 17.51
N LEU A 853 -34.32 -20.21 18.38
CA LEU A 853 -34.02 -18.99 19.14
C LEU A 853 -33.42 -19.32 20.51
N THR A 854 -33.59 -20.56 20.98
CA THR A 854 -33.05 -21.06 22.25
C THR A 854 -32.33 -22.40 22.08
N ILE A 855 -31.54 -22.79 23.08
CA ILE A 855 -30.79 -24.06 23.12
C ILE A 855 -31.75 -25.24 23.25
N GLU A 856 -32.82 -25.12 24.03
CA GLU A 856 -33.87 -26.13 24.16
C GLU A 856 -34.56 -26.39 22.81
N GLU A 857 -34.84 -25.35 22.04
CA GLU A 857 -35.40 -25.48 20.68
C GLU A 857 -34.41 -26.18 19.75
N ALA A 858 -33.12 -25.81 19.78
CA ALA A 858 -32.09 -26.47 19.00
C ALA A 858 -31.98 -27.97 19.36
N ARG A 859 -32.07 -28.30 20.65
CA ARG A 859 -32.06 -29.70 21.14
C ARG A 859 -33.25 -30.52 20.66
N GLN A 860 -34.42 -29.90 20.52
CA GLN A 860 -35.64 -30.61 20.09
C GLN A 860 -35.79 -30.67 18.57
N LYS A 861 -35.33 -29.65 17.84
CA LYS A 861 -35.67 -29.46 16.42
C LYS A 861 -34.54 -29.74 15.43
N LEU A 862 -33.28 -29.55 15.82
CA LEU A 862 -32.13 -29.55 14.91
C LEU A 862 -31.56 -30.96 14.72
N GLU A 863 -31.49 -31.41 13.47
CA GLU A 863 -30.90 -32.70 13.10
C GLU A 863 -29.61 -32.52 12.29
N LYS A 864 -28.83 -33.59 12.15
CA LYS A 864 -27.57 -33.55 11.40
C LYS A 864 -27.86 -33.29 9.91
N GLY A 865 -27.26 -32.24 9.36
CA GLY A 865 -27.44 -31.84 7.97
C GLY A 865 -28.38 -30.65 7.76
N ASP A 866 -29.07 -30.20 8.80
CA ASP A 866 -29.93 -29.00 8.77
C ASP A 866 -29.12 -27.70 8.77
N ILE A 867 -29.72 -26.61 8.28
CA ILE A 867 -29.16 -25.25 8.38
C ILE A 867 -29.76 -24.58 9.62
N LEU A 868 -28.89 -24.23 10.57
CA LEU A 868 -29.27 -23.54 11.80
C LEU A 868 -29.48 -22.05 11.52
N VAL A 869 -30.68 -21.55 11.83
CA VAL A 869 -31.02 -20.12 11.76
C VAL A 869 -31.35 -19.60 13.16
N THR A 870 -30.66 -18.56 13.60
CA THR A 870 -30.87 -17.98 14.94
C THR A 870 -30.59 -16.47 14.96
N LYS A 871 -30.81 -15.79 16.09
CA LYS A 871 -30.45 -14.37 16.24
C LYS A 871 -28.95 -14.18 16.36
N MET A 872 -28.37 -14.88 17.34
CA MET A 872 -26.95 -14.86 17.67
C MET A 872 -26.62 -16.17 18.40
N THR A 873 -25.37 -16.61 18.33
CA THR A 873 -24.89 -17.79 19.07
C THR A 873 -24.02 -17.38 20.25
N SER A 874 -24.05 -18.16 21.33
CA SER A 874 -23.10 -18.15 22.45
C SER A 874 -22.32 -19.48 22.53
N PRO A 875 -21.31 -19.63 23.41
CA PRO A 875 -20.54 -20.88 23.55
C PRO A 875 -21.41 -22.14 23.74
N ASP A 876 -22.56 -22.01 24.40
CA ASP A 876 -23.49 -23.11 24.64
C ASP A 876 -24.15 -23.65 23.35
N TRP A 877 -24.09 -22.89 22.25
CA TRP A 877 -24.64 -23.31 20.94
C TRP A 877 -23.70 -24.26 20.17
N VAL A 878 -22.43 -24.36 20.58
CA VAL A 878 -21.39 -25.13 19.86
C VAL A 878 -21.80 -26.58 19.54
N PRO A 879 -22.44 -27.35 20.44
CA PRO A 879 -22.87 -28.71 20.11
C PRO A 879 -23.86 -28.78 18.92
N PHE A 880 -24.75 -27.79 18.82
CA PHE A 880 -25.76 -27.68 17.77
C PHE A 880 -25.16 -27.14 16.47
N MET A 881 -24.25 -26.17 16.58
CA MET A 881 -23.50 -25.65 15.44
C MET A 881 -22.76 -26.78 14.72
N ARG A 882 -22.20 -27.76 15.45
CA ARG A 882 -21.45 -28.90 14.88
C ARG A 882 -22.29 -29.88 14.07
N ILE A 883 -23.58 -30.02 14.38
CA ILE A 883 -24.46 -30.92 13.63
C ILE A 883 -25.14 -30.21 12.45
N ALA A 884 -25.16 -28.88 12.46
CA ALA A 884 -25.65 -28.08 11.34
C ALA A 884 -24.71 -28.18 10.12
N SER A 885 -25.28 -28.26 8.93
CA SER A 885 -24.54 -28.19 7.66
C SER A 885 -24.16 -26.75 7.28
N GLY A 886 -24.89 -25.77 7.81
CA GLY A 886 -24.65 -24.35 7.60
C GLY A 886 -25.31 -23.52 8.70
N ILE A 887 -24.85 -22.28 8.89
CA ILE A 887 -25.32 -21.40 9.98
C ILE A 887 -25.67 -20.02 9.42
N ILE A 888 -26.81 -19.49 9.83
CA ILE A 888 -27.27 -18.14 9.47
C ILE A 888 -27.68 -17.42 10.75
N THR A 889 -27.08 -16.26 11.03
CA THR A 889 -27.50 -15.40 12.15
C THR A 889 -28.04 -14.05 11.66
N THR A 890 -29.12 -13.55 12.29
CA THR A 890 -29.65 -12.22 11.96
C THR A 890 -28.75 -11.10 12.46
N GLU A 891 -28.05 -11.34 13.57
CA GLU A 891 -27.16 -10.40 14.22
C GLU A 891 -25.71 -10.93 14.22
N GLY A 892 -24.76 -10.02 14.41
CA GLY A 892 -23.34 -10.33 14.50
C GLY A 892 -22.54 -9.93 13.25
N GLY A 893 -21.32 -9.44 13.48
CA GLY A 893 -20.37 -9.10 12.42
C GLY A 893 -19.38 -10.22 12.12
N MET A 894 -18.40 -9.93 11.28
CA MET A 894 -17.33 -10.86 10.85
C MET A 894 -16.46 -11.42 12.00
N THR A 895 -16.56 -10.84 13.19
CA THR A 895 -15.85 -11.24 14.42
C THR A 895 -16.80 -11.80 15.50
N SER A 896 -18.07 -12.02 15.18
CA SER A 896 -19.05 -12.59 16.12
C SER A 896 -18.72 -14.03 16.50
N HIS A 897 -19.28 -14.50 17.62
CA HIS A 897 -19.12 -15.89 18.07
C HIS A 897 -19.46 -16.90 16.96
N ALA A 898 -20.57 -16.69 16.24
CA ALA A 898 -20.98 -17.51 15.11
C ALA A 898 -19.90 -17.52 14.02
N ALA A 899 -19.36 -16.35 13.65
CA ALA A 899 -18.33 -16.22 12.64
C ALA A 899 -17.02 -16.92 13.04
N ILE A 900 -16.57 -16.75 14.29
CA ILE A 900 -15.33 -17.33 14.81
C ILE A 900 -15.44 -18.86 14.84
N VAL A 901 -16.46 -19.39 15.52
CA VAL A 901 -16.64 -20.84 15.70
C VAL A 901 -16.91 -21.53 14.37
N SER A 902 -17.70 -20.93 13.48
CA SER A 902 -17.97 -21.53 12.17
C SER A 902 -16.72 -21.61 11.29
N ARG A 903 -15.82 -20.62 11.36
CA ARG A 903 -14.50 -20.70 10.68
C ARG A 903 -13.61 -21.78 11.27
N GLU A 904 -13.63 -21.96 12.59
CA GLU A 904 -12.85 -23.01 13.24
C GLU A 904 -13.37 -24.41 12.91
N LEU A 905 -14.69 -24.56 12.78
CA LEU A 905 -15.34 -25.82 12.44
C LEU A 905 -15.41 -26.10 10.93
N GLY A 906 -15.06 -25.11 10.08
CA GLY A 906 -15.18 -25.22 8.62
C GLY A 906 -16.64 -25.33 8.14
N ILE A 907 -17.57 -24.72 8.88
CA ILE A 907 -19.00 -24.75 8.58
C ILE A 907 -19.34 -23.45 7.81
N PRO A 908 -20.01 -23.53 6.65
CA PRO A 908 -20.49 -22.37 5.92
C PRO A 908 -21.37 -21.49 6.81
N CYS A 909 -21.05 -20.20 6.93
CA CYS A 909 -21.74 -19.31 7.86
C CYS A 909 -21.95 -17.91 7.27
N ILE A 910 -23.17 -17.42 7.40
CA ILE A 910 -23.56 -16.04 7.10
C ILE A 910 -24.04 -15.38 8.39
N VAL A 911 -23.54 -14.18 8.67
CA VAL A 911 -23.91 -13.40 9.87
C VAL A 911 -24.47 -12.05 9.47
N GLY A 912 -25.26 -11.43 10.34
CA GLY A 912 -25.84 -10.11 10.05
C GLY A 912 -26.86 -10.14 8.91
N ALA A 913 -27.51 -11.29 8.66
CA ALA A 913 -28.60 -11.40 7.70
C ALA A 913 -29.91 -10.93 8.37
N SER A 914 -30.08 -9.62 8.48
CA SER A 914 -31.08 -8.98 9.36
C SER A 914 -32.52 -9.49 9.18
N ASN A 915 -32.91 -9.91 7.99
CA ASN A 915 -34.24 -10.45 7.67
C ASN A 915 -34.33 -12.00 7.64
N ALA A 916 -33.31 -12.73 8.13
CA ALA A 916 -33.27 -14.19 8.05
C ALA A 916 -34.47 -14.88 8.71
N LEU A 917 -34.92 -14.39 9.88
CA LEU A 917 -36.04 -14.97 10.63
C LEU A 917 -37.41 -14.72 9.98
N GLU A 918 -37.50 -13.74 9.08
CA GLU A 918 -38.74 -13.42 8.36
C GLU A 918 -38.84 -14.22 7.06
N VAL A 919 -37.69 -14.41 6.39
CA VAL A 919 -37.59 -15.08 5.09
C VAL A 919 -37.51 -16.60 5.24
N LEU A 920 -36.70 -17.09 6.19
CA LEU A 920 -36.42 -18.52 6.33
C LEU A 920 -37.39 -19.16 7.34
N LYS A 921 -38.06 -20.23 6.90
CA LYS A 921 -39.06 -20.95 7.71
C LYS A 921 -38.59 -22.34 8.07
N ASP A 922 -39.00 -22.85 9.23
CA ASP A 922 -38.73 -24.23 9.66
C ASP A 922 -39.10 -25.23 8.55
N GLY A 923 -38.14 -26.10 8.20
CA GLY A 923 -38.28 -27.13 7.17
C GLY A 923 -37.98 -26.70 5.73
N MET A 924 -37.75 -25.41 5.47
CA MET A 924 -37.44 -24.89 4.13
C MET A 924 -36.10 -25.44 3.63
N MET A 925 -36.07 -26.05 2.44
CA MET A 925 -34.81 -26.50 1.84
C MET A 925 -34.10 -25.31 1.20
N ILE A 926 -32.82 -25.11 1.52
CA ILE A 926 -32.03 -23.98 1.00
C ILE A 926 -30.62 -24.41 0.61
N THR A 927 -29.99 -23.61 -0.25
CA THR A 927 -28.55 -23.66 -0.54
C THR A 927 -27.89 -22.39 -0.02
N LEU A 928 -26.94 -22.52 0.90
CA LEU A 928 -26.16 -21.45 1.50
C LEU A 928 -24.83 -21.30 0.74
N ASP A 929 -24.63 -20.22 -0.03
CA ASP A 929 -23.32 -19.83 -0.60
C ASP A 929 -22.69 -18.73 0.27
N SER A 930 -22.01 -19.16 1.33
CA SER A 930 -21.43 -18.24 2.29
C SER A 930 -20.16 -17.54 1.78
N ARG A 931 -19.61 -17.90 0.60
CA ARG A 931 -18.49 -17.14 -0.01
C ARG A 931 -18.95 -15.78 -0.51
N ASN A 932 -20.14 -15.75 -1.12
CA ASN A 932 -20.76 -14.54 -1.64
C ASN A 932 -21.75 -13.92 -0.64
N GLY A 933 -21.97 -14.58 0.50
CA GLY A 933 -22.93 -14.15 1.51
C GLY A 933 -24.38 -14.30 1.03
N LEU A 934 -24.67 -15.31 0.20
CA LEU A 934 -25.97 -15.51 -0.44
C LEU A 934 -26.63 -16.80 0.03
N VAL A 935 -27.96 -16.81 0.11
CA VAL A 935 -28.78 -18.00 0.35
C VAL A 935 -29.78 -18.14 -0.78
N TYR A 936 -29.96 -19.33 -1.30
CA TYR A 936 -30.90 -19.65 -2.37
C TYR A 936 -31.96 -20.63 -1.88
N GLU A 937 -33.15 -20.56 -2.46
CA GLU A 937 -34.20 -21.55 -2.21
C GLU A 937 -33.95 -22.84 -3.00
N GLY A 938 -34.16 -23.97 -2.33
CA GLY A 938 -33.98 -25.31 -2.88
C GLY A 938 -32.51 -25.73 -2.97
N GLU A 939 -32.30 -26.91 -3.54
CA GLU A 939 -30.97 -27.49 -3.75
C GLU A 939 -30.38 -27.01 -5.08
N ILE A 940 -29.19 -26.39 -5.05
CA ILE A 940 -28.43 -25.97 -6.23
C ILE A 940 -27.12 -26.73 -6.25
N LYS A 941 -27.12 -27.89 -6.91
CA LYS A 941 -26.01 -28.86 -6.89
C LYS A 941 -24.78 -28.33 -7.62
N GLU A 942 -24.95 -27.44 -8.59
CA GLU A 942 -23.89 -26.82 -9.38
C GLU A 942 -22.97 -25.94 -8.53
N LEU A 943 -23.51 -25.28 -7.50
CA LEU A 943 -22.71 -24.53 -6.52
C LEU A 943 -21.88 -25.46 -5.62
N LEU A 944 -22.42 -26.64 -5.31
CA LEU A 944 -21.72 -27.68 -4.56
C LEU A 944 -20.65 -28.36 -5.41
N GLU A 945 -20.88 -28.51 -6.72
CA GLU A 945 -19.90 -29.00 -7.70
C GLU A 945 -18.80 -27.97 -8.00
N ARG A 946 -19.12 -26.67 -7.97
CA ARG A 946 -18.13 -25.58 -8.01
C ARG A 946 -17.06 -25.74 -6.93
N GLU A 947 -17.48 -26.03 -5.69
CA GLU A 947 -16.54 -26.28 -4.60
C GLU A 947 -15.57 -27.41 -4.95
N LYS A 948 -16.08 -28.48 -5.57
CA LYS A 948 -15.26 -29.61 -6.04
C LYS A 948 -14.33 -29.26 -7.22
N ILE A 949 -14.70 -28.31 -8.08
CA ILE A 949 -13.90 -27.90 -9.26
C ILE A 949 -12.69 -27.01 -8.86
N TYR A 950 -12.83 -26.21 -7.80
CA TYR A 950 -11.71 -25.39 -7.27
C TYR A 950 -10.85 -26.14 -6.24
N GLU A 951 -11.28 -27.31 -5.77
CA GLU A 951 -10.41 -28.23 -5.05
C GLU A 951 -9.40 -28.82 -6.02
N VAL A 952 -8.14 -28.41 -5.87
CA VAL A 952 -7.04 -29.13 -6.50
C VAL A 952 -7.08 -30.57 -5.99
N SER A 953 -7.22 -31.54 -6.89
CA SER A 953 -7.40 -32.94 -6.51
C SER A 953 -6.34 -33.36 -5.48
N PRO A 954 -6.73 -33.95 -4.33
CA PRO A 954 -5.79 -34.45 -3.32
C PRO A 954 -4.69 -35.33 -3.93
N GLU A 955 -5.03 -36.12 -4.95
CA GLU A 955 -4.13 -37.04 -5.65
C GLU A 955 -3.09 -36.32 -6.52
N GLU A 956 -3.46 -35.18 -7.11
CA GLU A 956 -2.55 -34.35 -7.91
C GLU A 956 -1.59 -33.59 -7.00
N VAL A 957 -2.09 -33.00 -5.91
CA VAL A 957 -1.28 -32.24 -4.96
C VAL A 957 -0.37 -33.17 -4.14
N ALA A 958 -0.79 -34.41 -3.88
CA ALA A 958 0.05 -35.41 -3.22
C ALA A 958 1.37 -35.66 -3.97
N LYS A 959 1.37 -35.51 -5.30
CA LYS A 959 2.58 -35.68 -6.14
C LYS A 959 3.56 -34.51 -6.01
N LEU A 960 3.11 -33.35 -5.53
CA LEU A 960 3.95 -32.17 -5.33
C LEU A 960 4.85 -32.37 -4.10
N LYS A 961 6.16 -32.28 -4.33
CA LYS A 961 7.18 -32.39 -3.28
C LYS A 961 7.58 -31.00 -2.79
N THR A 962 7.16 -30.66 -1.57
CA THR A 962 7.58 -29.44 -0.85
C THR A 962 8.76 -29.73 0.07
N ARG A 963 9.60 -28.73 0.32
CA ARG A 963 10.68 -28.75 1.33
C ARG A 963 10.11 -28.42 2.71
N THR A 964 9.23 -27.44 2.80
CA THR A 964 8.43 -27.12 3.99
C THR A 964 7.34 -28.19 4.14
N LYS A 965 7.29 -28.83 5.32
CA LYS A 965 6.27 -29.85 5.61
C LYS A 965 4.90 -29.21 5.78
N ILE A 966 3.88 -29.87 5.26
CA ILE A 966 2.49 -29.44 5.29
C ILE A 966 1.79 -30.23 6.38
N LEU A 967 1.46 -29.56 7.48
CA LEU A 967 0.77 -30.15 8.63
C LEU A 967 -0.69 -29.69 8.68
N MET A 968 -1.48 -30.36 9.51
CA MET A 968 -2.89 -30.05 9.71
C MET A 968 -3.19 -29.58 11.14
N ASN A 969 -4.02 -28.56 11.30
CA ASN A 969 -4.64 -28.18 12.57
C ASN A 969 -5.91 -29.02 12.78
N LEU A 970 -6.05 -29.68 13.92
CA LEU A 970 -7.23 -30.46 14.28
C LEU A 970 -7.75 -30.05 15.66
N GLY A 971 -8.90 -29.37 15.70
CA GLY A 971 -9.56 -28.97 16.95
C GLY A 971 -10.53 -30.03 17.51
N VAL A 972 -11.13 -30.84 16.64
CA VAL A 972 -12.18 -31.81 16.99
C VAL A 972 -11.72 -33.21 16.58
N PRO A 973 -11.46 -34.11 17.54
CA PRO A 973 -10.93 -35.45 17.25
C PRO A 973 -11.75 -36.26 16.24
N MET A 974 -13.09 -36.21 16.35
CA MET A 974 -14.00 -37.02 15.51
C MET A 974 -13.96 -36.63 14.02
N GLU A 975 -13.51 -35.43 13.68
CA GLU A 975 -13.41 -34.98 12.28
C GLU A 975 -12.25 -35.63 11.53
N ILE A 976 -11.35 -36.35 12.22
CA ILE A 976 -10.19 -36.98 11.58
C ILE A 976 -10.60 -37.97 10.48
N GLU A 977 -11.73 -38.66 10.62
CA GLU A 977 -12.21 -39.62 9.62
C GLU A 977 -12.52 -38.96 8.28
N LYS A 978 -12.96 -37.70 8.30
CA LYS A 978 -13.21 -36.90 7.09
C LYS A 978 -11.92 -36.49 6.40
N TYR A 979 -10.87 -36.19 7.18
CA TYR A 979 -9.67 -35.52 6.68
C TYR A 979 -8.45 -36.43 6.52
N LYS A 980 -8.46 -37.66 7.05
CA LYS A 980 -7.31 -38.59 7.06
C LYS A 980 -6.68 -38.86 5.69
N ASN A 981 -7.48 -38.76 4.62
CA ASN A 981 -7.04 -39.01 3.25
C ASN A 981 -6.39 -37.79 2.57
N LEU A 982 -6.37 -36.61 3.20
CA LEU A 982 -5.74 -35.42 2.65
C LEU A 982 -4.20 -35.57 2.56
N PRO A 983 -3.53 -34.84 1.63
CA PRO A 983 -2.10 -34.96 1.38
C PRO A 983 -1.25 -34.13 2.37
N PHE A 984 -1.32 -34.47 3.66
CA PHE A 984 -0.56 -33.85 4.75
C PHE A 984 0.50 -34.79 5.34
N ASP A 985 1.52 -34.22 5.96
CA ASP A 985 2.68 -34.95 6.48
C ASP A 985 2.53 -35.35 7.97
N GLY A 986 1.64 -34.68 8.70
CA GLY A 986 1.29 -34.95 10.11
C GLY A 986 0.31 -33.92 10.66
N ILE A 987 -0.15 -34.08 11.90
CA ILE A 987 -0.95 -33.07 12.61
C ILE A 987 -0.01 -32.20 13.44
N GLY A 988 0.04 -30.91 13.13
CA GLY A 988 0.93 -29.95 13.79
C GLY A 988 0.34 -29.33 15.05
N LEU A 989 -0.98 -29.42 15.23
CA LEU A 989 -1.69 -29.00 16.42
C LEU A 989 -2.97 -29.83 16.59
N MET A 990 -2.99 -30.69 17.61
CA MET A 990 -4.21 -31.31 18.13
C MET A 990 -4.56 -30.66 19.48
N ARG A 991 -5.72 -30.02 19.55
CA ARG A 991 -6.28 -29.43 20.77
C ARG A 991 -7.01 -30.51 21.58
N ILE A 992 -6.80 -30.56 22.89
CA ILE A 992 -7.47 -31.53 23.79
C ILE A 992 -8.64 -30.94 24.55
N GLU A 993 -8.80 -29.61 24.49
CA GLU A 993 -9.84 -28.85 25.19
C GLU A 993 -11.23 -29.37 24.84
N PHE A 994 -11.45 -29.81 23.59
CA PHE A 994 -12.70 -30.44 23.18
C PHE A 994 -12.97 -31.76 23.91
N ILE A 995 -11.95 -32.62 24.07
CA ILE A 995 -12.09 -33.89 24.80
C ILE A 995 -12.44 -33.59 26.27
N ILE A 996 -11.79 -32.59 26.86
CA ILE A 996 -12.04 -32.17 28.24
C ILE A 996 -13.47 -31.61 28.37
N ALA A 997 -13.89 -30.69 27.50
CA ALA A 997 -15.20 -30.05 27.58
C ALA A 997 -16.38 -30.98 27.26
N GLU A 998 -16.21 -31.94 26.34
CA GLU A 998 -17.33 -32.74 25.84
C GLU A 998 -17.35 -34.18 26.34
N TRP A 999 -16.18 -34.80 26.54
CA TRP A 999 -16.11 -36.21 26.92
C TRP A 999 -15.91 -36.36 28.42
N ILE A 1000 -15.15 -35.44 29.02
CA ILE A 1000 -14.85 -35.44 30.46
C ILE A 1000 -15.86 -34.57 31.21
N LYS A 1001 -16.13 -33.34 30.74
CA LYS A 1001 -17.10 -32.34 31.26
C LYS A 1001 -16.84 -31.81 32.68
N GLU A 1002 -15.96 -32.46 33.44
CA GLU A 1002 -15.69 -32.19 34.84
C GLU A 1002 -14.28 -31.65 35.05
N HIS A 1003 -14.10 -30.80 36.05
CA HIS A 1003 -12.79 -30.24 36.39
C HIS A 1003 -11.83 -31.34 36.92
N PRO A 1004 -10.56 -31.42 36.47
CA PRO A 1004 -9.68 -32.53 36.85
C PRO A 1004 -9.40 -32.61 38.35
N ASN A 1005 -9.22 -31.49 39.06
CA ASN A 1005 -9.07 -31.51 40.52
C ASN A 1005 -10.35 -31.96 41.24
N TYR A 1006 -11.53 -31.71 40.66
CA TYR A 1006 -12.78 -32.19 41.20
C TYR A 1006 -12.88 -33.72 41.06
N MET A 1007 -12.46 -34.25 39.92
CA MET A 1007 -12.38 -35.69 39.70
C MET A 1007 -11.37 -36.37 40.62
N ILE A 1008 -10.23 -35.73 40.90
CA ILE A 1008 -9.25 -36.22 41.90
C ILE A 1008 -9.87 -36.28 43.29
N GLU A 1009 -10.60 -35.25 43.71
CA GLU A 1009 -11.28 -35.25 45.02
C GLU A 1009 -12.31 -36.38 45.14
N LYS A 1010 -12.95 -36.76 44.03
CA LYS A 1010 -13.90 -37.87 43.96
C LYS A 1010 -13.26 -39.26 43.77
N GLY A 1011 -11.94 -39.34 43.57
CA GLY A 1011 -11.26 -40.60 43.22
C GLY A 1011 -11.61 -41.15 41.83
N GLU A 1012 -12.00 -40.27 40.90
CA GLU A 1012 -12.35 -40.61 39.50
C GLU A 1012 -11.18 -40.32 38.52
N GLU A 1013 -9.92 -40.30 38.97
CA GLU A 1013 -8.79 -39.90 38.13
C GLU A 1013 -8.63 -40.79 36.88
N GLN A 1014 -8.90 -42.08 37.03
CA GLN A 1014 -8.77 -43.04 35.95
C GLN A 1014 -9.72 -42.74 34.78
N LYS A 1015 -10.93 -42.27 35.07
CA LYS A 1015 -11.92 -41.88 34.05
C LYS A 1015 -11.42 -40.69 33.22
N TYR A 1016 -10.75 -39.72 33.86
CA TYR A 1016 -10.12 -38.59 33.16
C TYR A 1016 -9.01 -39.09 32.21
N ILE A 1017 -8.11 -39.94 32.72
CA ILE A 1017 -7.00 -40.52 31.95
C ILE A 1017 -7.52 -41.31 30.75
N ASP A 1018 -8.52 -42.18 30.97
CA ASP A 1018 -9.05 -43.07 29.95
C ASP A 1018 -9.74 -42.29 28.83
N LYS A 1019 -10.61 -41.33 29.17
CA LYS A 1019 -11.31 -40.51 28.18
C LYS A 1019 -10.36 -39.65 27.36
N LEU A 1020 -9.35 -39.08 28.00
CA LEU A 1020 -8.34 -38.29 27.30
C LEU A 1020 -7.50 -39.18 26.37
N ALA A 1021 -7.07 -40.35 26.85
CA ALA A 1021 -6.33 -41.32 26.06
C ALA A 1021 -7.14 -41.87 24.87
N GLU A 1022 -8.42 -42.18 25.07
CA GLU A 1022 -9.35 -42.62 24.01
C GLU A 1022 -9.42 -41.59 22.87
N GLY A 1023 -9.60 -40.31 23.20
CA GLY A 1023 -9.73 -39.25 22.20
C GLY A 1023 -8.44 -38.99 21.41
N ILE A 1024 -7.30 -39.05 22.10
CA ILE A 1024 -5.99 -38.92 21.46
C ILE A 1024 -5.68 -40.15 20.59
N ALA A 1025 -5.94 -41.36 21.10
CA ALA A 1025 -5.71 -42.61 20.38
C ALA A 1025 -6.56 -42.72 19.12
N MET A 1026 -7.80 -42.22 19.13
CA MET A 1026 -8.68 -42.16 17.95
C MET A 1026 -7.99 -41.45 16.78
N VAL A 1027 -7.46 -40.26 17.03
CA VAL A 1027 -6.78 -39.46 16.00
C VAL A 1027 -5.46 -40.11 15.60
N ALA A 1028 -4.64 -40.48 16.57
CA ALA A 1028 -3.31 -41.05 16.33
C ALA A 1028 -3.37 -42.36 15.53
N LYS A 1029 -4.38 -43.20 15.78
CA LYS A 1029 -4.62 -44.44 15.04
C LYS A 1029 -5.08 -44.19 13.61
N ALA A 1030 -5.96 -43.20 13.39
CA ALA A 1030 -6.52 -42.91 12.07
C ALA A 1030 -5.46 -42.47 11.05
N ILE A 1031 -4.36 -41.86 11.49
CA ILE A 1031 -3.30 -41.34 10.62
C ILE A 1031 -1.97 -42.07 10.74
N TYR A 1032 -1.90 -43.16 11.51
CA TYR A 1032 -0.66 -43.92 11.71
C TYR A 1032 -0.07 -44.36 10.35
N PRO A 1033 1.24 -44.18 10.09
CA PRO A 1033 2.32 -43.79 11.02
C PRO A 1033 2.63 -42.28 11.06
N ARG A 1034 1.79 -41.41 10.49
CA ARG A 1034 2.01 -39.94 10.55
C ARG A 1034 1.93 -39.46 11.99
N PHE A 1035 2.76 -38.50 12.37
CA PHE A 1035 2.80 -38.00 13.74
C PHE A 1035 1.62 -37.06 14.04
N VAL A 1036 1.27 -36.97 15.33
CA VAL A 1036 0.33 -35.98 15.87
C VAL A 1036 0.97 -35.26 17.04
N VAL A 1037 0.99 -33.92 16.98
CA VAL A 1037 1.44 -33.07 18.08
C VAL A 1037 0.25 -32.68 18.94
N VAL A 1038 0.14 -33.29 20.11
CA VAL A 1038 -0.93 -33.01 21.09
C VAL A 1038 -0.50 -31.84 21.96
N ARG A 1039 -1.25 -30.74 21.92
CA ARG A 1039 -1.04 -29.64 22.86
C ARG A 1039 -1.72 -29.99 24.17
N PHE A 1040 -0.98 -29.90 25.28
CA PHE A 1040 -1.58 -30.01 26.61
C PHE A 1040 -2.59 -28.89 26.84
N SER A 1041 -3.45 -29.05 27.85
CA SER A 1041 -4.62 -28.19 28.03
C SER A 1041 -4.22 -26.72 28.24
N ASP A 1042 -4.68 -25.85 27.35
CA ASP A 1042 -4.43 -24.41 27.42
C ASP A 1042 -5.67 -23.63 27.90
N PHE A 1043 -6.60 -24.30 28.59
CA PHE A 1043 -7.77 -23.62 29.16
C PHE A 1043 -7.37 -22.50 30.13
N LYS A 1044 -8.10 -21.40 30.03
CA LYS A 1044 -8.06 -20.27 30.96
C LYS A 1044 -8.88 -20.60 32.21
N THR A 1045 -8.69 -19.79 33.26
CA THR A 1045 -9.42 -19.91 34.53
C THR A 1045 -10.94 -19.85 34.33
N ASN A 1046 -11.43 -18.94 33.51
CA ASN A 1046 -12.86 -18.81 33.22
C ASN A 1046 -13.44 -19.99 32.43
N GLU A 1047 -12.65 -20.65 31.58
CA GLU A 1047 -13.08 -21.83 30.81
C GLU A 1047 -13.13 -23.07 31.70
N TYR A 1048 -12.09 -23.31 32.52
CA TYR A 1048 -12.10 -24.40 33.49
C TYR A 1048 -13.20 -24.24 34.53
N ARG A 1049 -13.55 -23.01 34.91
CA ARG A 1049 -14.62 -22.71 35.86
C ARG A 1049 -15.99 -23.18 35.37
N GLN A 1050 -16.21 -23.19 34.06
CA GLN A 1050 -17.47 -23.64 33.44
C GLN A 1050 -17.64 -25.16 33.48
N LEU A 1051 -16.57 -25.93 33.73
CA LEU A 1051 -16.69 -27.37 33.93
C LEU A 1051 -17.35 -27.68 35.27
N VAL A 1052 -17.99 -28.85 35.36
CA VAL A 1052 -18.60 -29.30 36.61
C VAL A 1052 -17.55 -29.37 37.72
N GLY A 1053 -17.82 -28.66 38.83
CA GLY A 1053 -16.91 -28.54 39.97
C GLY A 1053 -15.77 -27.52 39.79
N GLY A 1054 -15.70 -26.82 38.67
CA GLY A 1054 -14.63 -25.86 38.33
C GLY A 1054 -14.61 -24.62 39.22
N GLU A 1055 -15.77 -24.07 39.59
CA GLU A 1055 -15.89 -22.89 40.46
C GLU A 1055 -15.12 -22.99 41.78
N LYS A 1056 -14.97 -24.21 42.32
CA LYS A 1056 -14.25 -24.46 43.56
C LYS A 1056 -12.73 -24.25 43.44
N TYR A 1057 -12.15 -24.55 42.27
CA TYR A 1057 -10.69 -24.58 42.09
C TYR A 1057 -10.17 -23.41 41.27
N GLU A 1058 -11.02 -22.78 40.47
CA GLU A 1058 -10.62 -21.71 39.57
C GLU A 1058 -10.84 -20.34 40.20
N PRO A 1059 -9.80 -19.49 40.35
CA PRO A 1059 -9.94 -18.11 40.79
C PRO A 1059 -10.54 -17.22 39.70
N GLN A 1060 -11.11 -16.07 40.09
CA GLN A 1060 -11.59 -15.08 39.12
C GLN A 1060 -10.42 -14.17 38.78
N GLU A 1061 -10.12 -14.05 37.50
CA GLU A 1061 -9.07 -13.16 36.99
C GLU A 1061 -9.71 -12.02 36.19
N GLU A 1062 -9.17 -10.82 36.31
CA GLU A 1062 -9.59 -9.66 35.50
C GLU A 1062 -9.27 -9.89 34.01
N ASP A 1063 -8.08 -10.45 33.72
CA ASP A 1063 -7.63 -10.76 32.36
C ASP A 1063 -7.25 -12.25 32.18
N PRO A 1064 -8.24 -13.13 31.94
CA PRO A 1064 -7.99 -14.56 31.75
C PRO A 1064 -7.07 -14.89 30.56
N LEU A 1065 -6.95 -13.98 29.58
CA LEU A 1065 -6.06 -14.15 28.42
C LEU A 1065 -4.58 -14.24 28.82
N MET A 1066 -4.16 -13.43 29.79
CA MET A 1066 -2.77 -13.33 30.27
C MET A 1066 -2.55 -14.04 31.61
N GLY A 1067 -3.62 -14.57 32.20
CA GLY A 1067 -3.69 -15.13 33.55
C GLY A 1067 -3.10 -16.54 33.73
N TRP A 1068 -3.63 -17.27 34.71
CA TRP A 1068 -3.11 -18.56 35.18
C TRP A 1068 -3.49 -19.73 34.24
N ARG A 1069 -2.65 -19.95 33.22
CA ARG A 1069 -2.80 -21.00 32.18
C ARG A 1069 -1.46 -21.55 31.68
N GLY A 1070 -1.51 -22.56 30.83
CA GLY A 1070 -0.35 -23.23 30.24
C GLY A 1070 0.68 -23.71 31.28
N VAL A 1071 1.97 -23.62 30.97
CA VAL A 1071 3.04 -24.16 31.84
C VAL A 1071 2.97 -23.64 33.28
N SER A 1072 2.68 -22.35 33.48
CA SER A 1072 2.57 -21.77 34.82
C SER A 1072 1.52 -22.45 35.71
N ARG A 1073 0.45 -22.97 35.09
CA ARG A 1073 -0.58 -23.75 35.77
C ARG A 1073 -0.07 -25.16 36.07
N TYR A 1074 0.58 -25.82 35.12
CA TYR A 1074 1.05 -27.19 35.28
C TYR A 1074 2.02 -27.40 36.44
N ILE A 1075 2.85 -26.38 36.74
CA ILE A 1075 3.85 -26.44 37.82
C ILE A 1075 3.33 -25.90 39.16
N SER A 1076 2.08 -25.44 39.21
CA SER A 1076 1.52 -24.84 40.41
C SER A 1076 1.08 -25.93 41.40
N PRO A 1077 1.25 -25.74 42.71
CA PRO A 1077 0.81 -26.71 43.71
C PRO A 1077 -0.69 -27.07 43.61
N GLN A 1078 -1.51 -26.12 43.16
CA GLN A 1078 -2.96 -26.28 43.05
C GLN A 1078 -3.38 -27.16 41.87
N PHE A 1079 -2.56 -27.28 40.81
CA PHE A 1079 -2.96 -27.95 39.57
C PHE A 1079 -1.97 -29.04 39.10
N GLU A 1080 -0.79 -29.14 39.71
CA GLU A 1080 0.23 -30.13 39.32
C GLU A 1080 -0.34 -31.57 39.27
N LYS A 1081 -1.15 -31.95 40.26
CA LYS A 1081 -1.80 -33.27 40.29
C LYS A 1081 -2.72 -33.51 39.09
N ALA A 1082 -3.46 -32.49 38.66
CA ALA A 1082 -4.29 -32.56 37.46
C ALA A 1082 -3.45 -32.71 36.18
N PHE A 1083 -2.36 -31.95 36.04
CA PHE A 1083 -1.46 -32.06 34.89
C PHE A 1083 -0.81 -33.45 34.77
N ARG A 1084 -0.50 -34.11 35.90
CA ARG A 1084 -0.01 -35.49 35.91
C ARG A 1084 -1.01 -36.47 35.27
N LEU A 1085 -2.31 -36.21 35.35
CA LEU A 1085 -3.33 -37.03 34.66
C LEU A 1085 -3.21 -36.91 33.13
N GLU A 1086 -2.96 -35.70 32.62
CA GLU A 1086 -2.72 -35.49 31.18
C GLU A 1086 -1.45 -36.23 30.72
N CYS A 1087 -0.37 -36.20 31.52
CA CYS A 1087 0.85 -36.98 31.24
C CYS A 1087 0.58 -38.50 31.21
N ARG A 1088 -0.18 -39.01 32.18
CA ARG A 1088 -0.56 -40.42 32.23
C ARG A 1088 -1.41 -40.84 31.03
N ALA A 1089 -2.29 -39.98 30.55
CA ALA A 1089 -3.07 -40.24 29.33
C ALA A 1089 -2.16 -40.37 28.10
N ILE A 1090 -1.18 -39.47 27.93
CA ILE A 1090 -0.19 -39.56 26.84
C ILE A 1090 0.63 -40.85 26.96
N ARG A 1091 1.10 -41.20 28.17
CA ARG A 1091 1.84 -42.44 28.40
C ARG A 1091 0.97 -43.65 28.04
N LYS A 1092 -0.29 -43.69 28.47
CA LYS A 1092 -1.25 -44.74 28.15
C LYS A 1092 -1.43 -44.91 26.64
N VAL A 1093 -1.58 -43.82 25.87
CA VAL A 1093 -1.66 -43.88 24.40
C VAL A 1093 -0.42 -44.51 23.77
N ARG A 1094 0.77 -44.15 24.26
CA ARG A 1094 2.02 -44.67 23.71
C ARG A 1094 2.32 -46.11 24.13
N GLU A 1095 2.06 -46.45 25.38
CA GLU A 1095 2.48 -47.72 25.99
C GLU A 1095 1.40 -48.80 25.92
N GLU A 1096 0.12 -48.47 26.16
CA GLU A 1096 -0.98 -49.45 26.14
C GLU A 1096 -1.58 -49.55 24.74
N TYR A 1097 -1.92 -48.42 24.12
CA TYR A 1097 -2.47 -48.41 22.76
C TYR A 1097 -1.40 -48.58 21.66
N LYS A 1098 -0.11 -48.58 22.03
CA LYS A 1098 1.05 -48.78 21.13
C LYS A 1098 1.15 -47.74 20.01
N LEU A 1099 0.65 -46.53 20.23
CA LEU A 1099 0.68 -45.43 19.26
C LEU A 1099 1.88 -44.51 19.53
N ASP A 1100 3.05 -44.89 19.01
CA ASP A 1100 4.32 -44.19 19.22
C ASP A 1100 4.49 -42.92 18.36
N ASN A 1101 3.51 -42.59 17.51
CA ASN A 1101 3.44 -41.40 16.67
C ASN A 1101 2.88 -40.15 17.39
N VAL A 1102 2.58 -40.24 18.69
CA VAL A 1102 2.06 -39.12 19.50
C VAL A 1102 3.19 -38.32 20.13
N TRP A 1103 3.31 -37.05 19.75
CA TRP A 1103 4.20 -36.05 20.36
C TRP A 1103 3.39 -35.08 21.22
N VAL A 1104 4.08 -34.27 22.02
CA VAL A 1104 3.42 -33.31 22.91
C VAL A 1104 3.96 -31.89 22.71
N MET A 1105 3.11 -30.91 23.01
CA MET A 1105 3.46 -29.49 22.97
C MET A 1105 2.99 -28.78 24.24
N LEU A 1106 3.91 -28.02 24.85
CA LEU A 1106 3.63 -27.16 26.00
C LEU A 1106 3.17 -25.77 25.54
N PRO A 1107 1.94 -25.33 25.90
CA PRO A 1107 1.47 -23.97 25.64
C PRO A 1107 1.90 -22.97 26.73
N PHE A 1108 1.82 -21.69 26.37
CA PHE A 1108 1.96 -20.51 27.21
C PHE A 1108 3.24 -20.48 28.06
N VAL A 1109 4.34 -20.90 27.44
CA VAL A 1109 5.68 -20.89 28.04
C VAL A 1109 6.15 -19.44 28.18
N ARG A 1110 6.52 -19.03 29.39
CA ARG A 1110 6.98 -17.68 29.74
C ARG A 1110 8.46 -17.65 30.09
N THR A 1111 8.97 -18.63 30.84
CA THR A 1111 10.32 -18.60 31.41
C THR A 1111 11.03 -19.94 31.34
N THR A 1112 12.36 -19.97 31.50
CA THR A 1112 13.13 -21.23 31.43
C THR A 1112 12.99 -22.06 32.70
N TRP A 1113 12.83 -21.44 33.87
CA TRP A 1113 12.74 -22.16 35.16
C TRP A 1113 11.41 -22.92 35.30
N GLU A 1114 10.31 -22.41 34.73
CA GLU A 1114 9.04 -23.15 34.71
C GLU A 1114 9.13 -24.34 33.76
N VAL A 1115 9.88 -24.20 32.65
CA VAL A 1115 10.15 -25.29 31.71
C VAL A 1115 10.96 -26.40 32.38
N GLU A 1116 11.97 -26.06 33.16
CA GLU A 1116 12.74 -27.05 33.94
C GLU A 1116 11.84 -27.84 34.90
N LYS A 1117 10.92 -27.14 35.59
CA LYS A 1117 9.97 -27.78 36.52
C LYS A 1117 8.98 -28.69 35.81
N VAL A 1118 8.34 -28.22 34.74
CA VAL A 1118 7.33 -29.03 34.03
C VAL A 1118 7.96 -30.22 33.33
N LEU A 1119 9.16 -30.09 32.76
CA LEU A 1119 9.88 -31.22 32.16
C LEU A 1119 10.25 -32.26 33.21
N LYS A 1120 10.61 -31.85 34.43
CA LYS A 1120 10.82 -32.77 35.54
C LYS A 1120 9.55 -33.53 35.92
N ILE A 1121 8.41 -32.85 36.03
CA ILE A 1121 7.10 -33.49 36.29
C ILE A 1121 6.77 -34.51 35.19
N MET A 1122 6.98 -34.15 33.93
CA MET A 1122 6.76 -35.06 32.81
C MET A 1122 7.69 -36.29 32.86
N GLU A 1123 8.97 -36.08 33.20
CA GLU A 1123 9.95 -37.17 33.34
C GLU A 1123 9.57 -38.13 34.48
N GLU A 1124 9.10 -37.60 35.61
CA GLU A 1124 8.58 -38.40 36.74
C GLU A 1124 7.35 -39.25 36.36
N GLU A 1125 6.51 -38.77 35.43
CA GLU A 1125 5.39 -39.54 34.86
C GLU A 1125 5.82 -40.43 33.67
N GLY A 1126 7.12 -40.52 33.36
CA GLY A 1126 7.69 -41.40 32.34
C GLY A 1126 7.75 -40.82 30.93
N LEU A 1127 7.53 -39.50 30.76
CA LEU A 1127 7.61 -38.80 29.47
C LEU A 1127 8.88 -37.93 29.41
N LYS A 1128 9.93 -38.42 28.74
CA LYS A 1128 11.20 -37.70 28.60
C LYS A 1128 11.68 -37.60 27.18
N ARG A 1129 12.45 -36.55 26.89
CA ARG A 1129 13.13 -36.37 25.60
C ARG A 1129 14.12 -37.52 25.36
N GLY A 1130 14.26 -37.92 24.09
CA GLY A 1130 15.10 -39.05 23.68
C GLY A 1130 14.41 -40.42 23.75
N MET A 1131 13.17 -40.50 24.23
CA MET A 1131 12.34 -41.70 24.02
C MET A 1131 12.12 -41.95 22.52
N LYS A 1132 12.05 -43.22 22.13
CA LYS A 1132 11.87 -43.61 20.72
C LYS A 1132 10.61 -42.96 20.13
N ASN A 1133 10.78 -42.26 19.01
CA ASN A 1133 9.70 -41.59 18.27
C ASN A 1133 8.89 -40.56 19.10
N PHE A 1134 9.44 -40.04 20.20
CA PHE A 1134 8.79 -39.02 21.03
C PHE A 1134 9.51 -37.68 20.93
N GLN A 1135 8.74 -36.60 20.81
CA GLN A 1135 9.26 -35.23 20.81
C GLN A 1135 8.45 -34.37 21.77
N ILE A 1136 9.14 -33.41 22.40
CA ILE A 1136 8.51 -32.37 23.21
C ILE A 1136 8.72 -31.03 22.51
N TRP A 1137 7.62 -30.40 22.12
CA TRP A 1137 7.60 -29.08 21.48
C TRP A 1137 7.14 -28.00 22.47
N ALA A 1138 7.46 -26.75 22.15
CA ALA A 1138 6.91 -25.59 22.84
C ALA A 1138 6.17 -24.67 21.86
N MET A 1139 5.09 -24.08 22.36
CA MET A 1139 4.38 -23.03 21.64
C MET A 1139 5.10 -21.68 21.84
N ILE A 1140 5.40 -20.98 20.75
CA ILE A 1140 6.01 -19.66 20.75
C ILE A 1140 4.90 -18.63 20.60
N GLU A 1141 4.43 -18.15 21.74
CA GLU A 1141 3.26 -17.26 21.82
C GLU A 1141 3.40 -16.15 22.86
N VAL A 1142 4.44 -16.20 23.70
CA VAL A 1142 4.76 -15.16 24.68
C VAL A 1142 6.01 -14.41 24.21
N PRO A 1143 6.07 -13.07 24.25
CA PRO A 1143 7.23 -12.30 23.79
C PRO A 1143 8.57 -12.75 24.37
N SER A 1144 8.61 -13.19 25.64
CA SER A 1144 9.84 -13.70 26.26
C SER A 1144 10.46 -14.89 25.49
N THR A 1145 9.63 -15.77 24.92
CA THR A 1145 10.09 -16.91 24.12
C THR A 1145 10.69 -16.51 22.78
N VAL A 1146 10.29 -15.35 22.23
CA VAL A 1146 10.90 -14.77 21.03
C VAL A 1146 12.31 -14.27 21.34
N PHE A 1147 12.44 -13.51 22.42
CA PHE A 1147 13.72 -12.89 22.80
C PHE A 1147 14.74 -13.91 23.30
N LEU A 1148 14.27 -14.97 23.98
CA LEU A 1148 15.12 -16.01 24.57
C LEU A 1148 15.07 -17.34 23.80
N ILE A 1149 14.79 -17.28 22.49
CA ILE A 1149 14.60 -18.50 21.68
C ILE A 1149 15.84 -19.41 21.70
N GLU A 1150 17.05 -18.85 21.77
CA GLU A 1150 18.29 -19.63 21.81
C GLU A 1150 18.43 -20.41 23.14
N GLU A 1151 18.00 -19.82 24.25
CA GLU A 1151 17.95 -20.46 25.57
C GLU A 1151 16.90 -21.58 25.59
N PHE A 1152 15.71 -21.32 25.03
CA PHE A 1152 14.65 -22.32 24.95
C PHE A 1152 15.00 -23.51 24.04
N CYS A 1153 15.87 -23.33 23.04
CA CYS A 1153 16.34 -24.43 22.16
C CYS A 1153 17.02 -25.57 22.92
N LYS A 1154 17.50 -25.34 24.15
CA LYS A 1154 18.10 -26.39 24.99
C LYS A 1154 17.06 -27.39 25.50
N TYR A 1155 15.84 -26.94 25.75
CA TYR A 1155 14.81 -27.69 26.45
C TYR A 1155 13.84 -28.44 25.52
N PHE A 1156 13.71 -28.02 24.27
CA PHE A 1156 12.70 -28.57 23.34
C PHE A 1156 13.32 -29.19 22.07
N ASP A 1157 12.59 -30.11 21.46
CA ASP A 1157 12.96 -30.77 20.20
C ASP A 1157 12.46 -29.97 18.97
N GLY A 1158 11.40 -29.19 19.17
CA GLY A 1158 10.83 -28.31 18.16
C GLY A 1158 9.93 -27.24 18.78
N PHE A 1159 9.43 -26.37 17.92
CA PHE A 1159 8.63 -25.21 18.30
C PHE A 1159 7.46 -25.05 17.34
N SER A 1160 6.34 -24.50 17.83
CA SER A 1160 5.24 -24.05 16.97
C SER A 1160 4.85 -22.64 17.34
N ILE A 1161 4.86 -21.72 16.38
CA ILE A 1161 4.42 -20.33 16.60
C ILE A 1161 2.90 -20.31 16.73
N GLY A 1162 2.40 -19.84 17.87
CA GLY A 1162 0.98 -19.55 18.08
C GLY A 1162 0.70 -18.13 17.60
N SER A 1163 0.35 -17.95 16.33
CA SER A 1163 0.32 -16.60 15.71
C SER A 1163 -0.64 -15.64 16.41
N ASN A 1164 -1.77 -16.13 16.91
CA ASN A 1164 -2.80 -15.30 17.52
C ASN A 1164 -2.32 -14.69 18.84
N ASP A 1165 -1.91 -15.54 19.77
CA ASP A 1165 -1.41 -15.12 21.07
C ASP A 1165 -0.10 -14.35 20.95
N LEU A 1166 0.75 -14.70 19.97
CA LEU A 1166 1.97 -13.94 19.70
C LEU A 1166 1.67 -12.51 19.22
N VAL A 1167 0.67 -12.32 18.35
CA VAL A 1167 0.24 -10.99 17.90
C VAL A 1167 -0.29 -10.18 19.09
N MET A 1168 -1.16 -10.80 19.90
CA MET A 1168 -1.68 -10.17 21.12
C MET A 1168 -0.55 -9.77 22.07
N GLY A 1169 0.44 -10.64 22.28
CA GLY A 1169 1.57 -10.38 23.17
C GLY A 1169 2.55 -9.33 22.65
N ILE A 1170 2.84 -9.34 21.34
CA ILE A 1170 3.80 -8.39 20.73
C ILE A 1170 3.19 -7.00 20.57
N LEU A 1171 1.90 -6.91 20.24
CA LEU A 1171 1.21 -5.63 20.03
C LEU A 1171 0.47 -5.14 21.29
N LEU A 1172 0.37 -5.98 22.32
CA LEU A 1172 -0.41 -5.76 23.54
C LEU A 1172 -1.88 -5.42 23.24
N VAL A 1173 -2.51 -6.25 22.40
CA VAL A 1173 -3.91 -6.07 21.96
C VAL A 1173 -4.73 -7.29 22.34
N SER A 1174 -5.95 -7.08 22.83
CA SER A 1174 -6.92 -8.17 22.98
C SER A 1174 -7.76 -8.28 21.71
N ARG A 1175 -7.84 -9.49 21.15
CA ARG A 1175 -8.75 -9.79 20.03
C ARG A 1175 -10.23 -9.68 20.42
N ASP A 1176 -10.54 -9.73 21.72
CA ASP A 1176 -11.91 -9.60 22.23
C ASP A 1176 -12.36 -8.11 22.23
N SER A 1177 -11.44 -7.17 21.98
CA SER A 1177 -11.75 -5.75 21.79
C SER A 1177 -12.20 -5.47 20.35
N ALA A 1178 -13.52 -5.41 20.14
CA ALA A 1178 -14.11 -5.04 18.85
C ALA A 1178 -13.65 -3.67 18.34
N LEU A 1179 -13.36 -2.72 19.25
CA LEU A 1179 -12.87 -1.38 18.91
C LEU A 1179 -11.49 -1.45 18.26
N LEU A 1180 -10.54 -2.13 18.89
CA LEU A 1180 -9.17 -2.27 18.37
C LEU A 1180 -9.15 -3.14 17.10
N ALA A 1181 -10.00 -4.16 17.03
CA ALA A 1181 -10.16 -4.97 15.82
C ALA A 1181 -10.64 -4.13 14.62
N ASN A 1182 -11.67 -3.29 14.81
CA ASN A 1182 -12.17 -2.39 13.75
C ASN A 1182 -11.18 -1.31 13.33
N MET A 1183 -10.26 -0.94 14.22
CA MET A 1183 -9.16 -0.01 13.93
C MET A 1183 -7.96 -0.68 13.23
N GLY A 1184 -8.00 -2.01 13.03
CA GLY A 1184 -6.95 -2.76 12.34
C GLY A 1184 -5.71 -3.06 13.19
N TYR A 1185 -5.82 -3.05 14.53
CA TYR A 1185 -4.69 -3.30 15.43
C TYR A 1185 -4.29 -4.78 15.52
N PHE A 1186 -5.22 -5.71 15.26
CA PHE A 1186 -4.93 -7.14 15.20
C PHE A 1186 -4.50 -7.49 13.76
N ASP A 1187 -3.18 -7.43 13.50
CA ASP A 1187 -2.60 -7.68 12.18
C ASP A 1187 -1.34 -8.56 12.27
N GLU A 1188 -1.40 -9.77 11.72
CA GLU A 1188 -0.27 -10.70 11.67
C GLU A 1188 0.86 -10.24 10.73
N MET A 1189 0.56 -9.33 9.80
CA MET A 1189 1.54 -8.71 8.91
C MET A 1189 2.21 -7.48 9.52
N ASN A 1190 1.89 -7.13 10.78
CA ASN A 1190 2.53 -6.02 11.46
C ASN A 1190 4.07 -6.24 11.51
N PRO A 1191 4.89 -5.22 11.18
CA PRO A 1191 6.34 -5.35 11.15
C PRO A 1191 6.97 -5.87 12.45
N ALA A 1192 6.40 -5.56 13.62
CA ALA A 1192 6.89 -6.05 14.90
C ALA A 1192 6.70 -7.57 15.03
N VAL A 1193 5.51 -8.06 14.65
CA VAL A 1193 5.17 -9.49 14.64
C VAL A 1193 6.02 -10.24 13.62
N LEU A 1194 6.16 -9.73 12.39
CA LEU A 1194 7.00 -10.34 11.36
C LEU A 1194 8.47 -10.43 11.80
N LYS A 1195 9.00 -9.40 12.47
CA LYS A 1195 10.36 -9.41 13.00
C LYS A 1195 10.53 -10.44 14.12
N ALA A 1196 9.56 -10.53 15.03
CA ALA A 1196 9.53 -11.55 16.08
C ALA A 1196 9.54 -12.97 15.49
N ILE A 1197 8.65 -13.24 14.53
CA ILE A 1197 8.58 -14.54 13.84
C ILE A 1197 9.89 -14.87 13.12
N LYS A 1198 10.47 -13.90 12.39
CA LYS A 1198 11.76 -14.09 11.70
C LYS A 1198 12.89 -14.40 12.67
N GLN A 1199 12.92 -13.73 13.82
CA GLN A 1199 13.91 -13.99 14.88
C GLN A 1199 13.78 -15.41 15.42
N VAL A 1200 12.56 -15.84 15.72
CA VAL A 1200 12.28 -17.20 16.20
C VAL A 1200 12.71 -18.25 15.18
N ILE A 1201 12.31 -18.09 13.92
CA ILE A 1201 12.67 -19.02 12.84
C ILE A 1201 14.20 -19.11 12.72
N LYS A 1202 14.89 -17.97 12.70
CA LYS A 1202 16.35 -17.94 12.61
C LYS A 1202 17.02 -18.60 13.81
N GLY A 1203 16.56 -18.31 15.03
CA GLY A 1203 17.10 -18.85 16.28
C GLY A 1203 16.94 -20.36 16.38
N ALA A 1204 15.75 -20.88 16.07
CA ALA A 1204 15.48 -22.31 16.04
C ALA A 1204 16.30 -23.03 14.95
N ARG A 1205 16.34 -22.48 13.74
CA ARG A 1205 17.12 -23.04 12.61
C ARG A 1205 18.61 -23.10 12.89
N LYS A 1206 19.18 -22.07 13.53
CA LYS A 1206 20.59 -22.04 13.96
C LYS A 1206 20.94 -23.22 14.87
N HIS A 1207 20.01 -23.67 15.68
CA HIS A 1207 20.16 -24.81 16.60
C HIS A 1207 19.65 -26.15 16.03
N GLY A 1208 19.34 -26.20 14.72
CA GLY A 1208 18.83 -27.40 14.06
C GLY A 1208 17.45 -27.85 14.56
N LYS A 1209 16.69 -26.95 15.20
CA LYS A 1209 15.36 -27.26 15.75
C LYS A 1209 14.28 -27.11 14.69
N THR A 1210 13.26 -27.96 14.78
CA THR A 1210 12.03 -27.83 13.98
C THR A 1210 11.28 -26.58 14.45
N ILE A 1211 10.85 -25.75 13.51
CA ILE A 1211 10.02 -24.57 13.77
C ILE A 1211 8.81 -24.57 12.83
N SER A 1212 7.64 -24.73 13.44
CA SER A 1212 6.34 -24.73 12.81
C SER A 1212 5.58 -23.44 13.12
N ILE A 1213 4.44 -23.24 12.48
CA ILE A 1213 3.43 -22.24 12.85
C ILE A 1213 2.05 -22.87 12.76
N CYS A 1214 1.20 -22.53 13.72
CA CYS A 1214 -0.19 -22.94 13.79
C CYS A 1214 -1.08 -21.72 14.01
N GLY A 1215 -2.33 -21.81 13.55
CA GLY A 1215 -3.27 -20.69 13.50
C GLY A 1215 -3.92 -20.57 12.12
N GLN A 1216 -4.92 -19.69 12.02
CA GLN A 1216 -5.67 -19.52 10.77
C GLN A 1216 -4.91 -18.66 9.75
N ALA A 1217 -4.06 -17.72 10.20
CA ALA A 1217 -3.40 -16.73 9.34
C ALA A 1217 -2.67 -17.33 8.12
N PRO A 1218 -1.87 -18.40 8.23
CA PRO A 1218 -1.24 -19.02 7.05
C PRO A 1218 -2.26 -19.59 6.05
N SER A 1219 -3.41 -20.09 6.52
CA SER A 1219 -4.47 -20.69 5.69
C SER A 1219 -5.24 -19.66 4.87
N ILE A 1220 -5.36 -18.43 5.38
CA ILE A 1220 -6.17 -17.35 4.79
C ILE A 1220 -5.35 -16.26 4.11
N ASN A 1221 -4.06 -16.11 4.45
CA ASN A 1221 -3.19 -15.05 3.93
C ASN A 1221 -1.97 -15.65 3.18
N PRO A 1222 -2.03 -15.77 1.84
CA PRO A 1222 -0.92 -16.28 1.04
C PRO A 1222 0.39 -15.49 1.18
N LYS A 1223 0.32 -14.17 1.39
CA LYS A 1223 1.53 -13.33 1.57
C LYS A 1223 2.25 -13.65 2.89
N PHE A 1224 1.48 -13.95 3.95
CA PHE A 1224 2.04 -14.41 5.22
C PHE A 1224 2.71 -15.77 5.06
N THR A 1225 2.05 -16.71 4.37
CA THR A 1225 2.64 -18.02 4.03
C THR A 1225 3.92 -17.89 3.20
N GLU A 1226 3.93 -17.04 2.18
CA GLU A 1226 5.11 -16.76 1.37
C GLU A 1226 6.26 -16.20 2.23
N PHE A 1227 5.98 -15.27 3.14
CA PHE A 1227 6.96 -14.75 4.10
C PHE A 1227 7.57 -15.86 4.96
N LEU A 1228 6.74 -16.75 5.52
CA LEU A 1228 7.18 -17.86 6.37
C LEU A 1228 8.11 -18.82 5.61
N VAL A 1229 7.73 -19.19 4.37
CA VAL A 1229 8.55 -20.03 3.49
C VAL A 1229 9.88 -19.34 3.17
N LYS A 1230 9.86 -18.05 2.82
CA LYS A 1230 11.07 -17.25 2.56
C LYS A 1230 11.98 -17.12 3.78
N CYS A 1231 11.41 -17.07 4.98
CA CYS A 1231 12.17 -17.08 6.23
C CYS A 1231 12.79 -18.43 6.57
N GLY A 1232 12.42 -19.51 5.86
CA GLY A 1232 12.96 -20.84 6.05
C GLY A 1232 12.28 -21.61 7.19
N ILE A 1233 10.97 -21.41 7.37
CA ILE A 1233 10.17 -22.22 8.30
C ILE A 1233 10.21 -23.71 7.90
N THR A 1234 10.24 -24.62 8.87
CA THR A 1234 10.37 -26.06 8.56
C THR A 1234 9.03 -26.73 8.25
N SER A 1235 7.94 -26.23 8.84
CA SER A 1235 6.60 -26.75 8.62
C SER A 1235 5.54 -25.67 8.82
N ILE A 1236 4.37 -25.83 8.19
CA ILE A 1236 3.22 -24.95 8.38
C ILE A 1236 1.99 -25.83 8.60
N SER A 1237 1.22 -25.53 9.64
CA SER A 1237 0.00 -26.25 9.98
C SER A 1237 -1.23 -25.49 9.48
N PHE A 1238 -1.91 -26.03 8.47
CA PHE A 1238 -3.08 -25.42 7.82
C PHE A 1238 -4.39 -26.01 8.32
N ASN A 1239 -5.48 -25.29 8.09
CA ASN A 1239 -6.82 -25.86 8.28
C ASN A 1239 -7.10 -26.93 7.20
N PRO A 1240 -7.88 -27.98 7.52
CA PRO A 1240 -8.11 -29.11 6.60
C PRO A 1240 -8.68 -28.69 5.23
N ASP A 1241 -9.61 -27.72 5.22
CA ASP A 1241 -10.31 -27.19 4.05
C ASP A 1241 -9.39 -26.47 3.03
N THR A 1242 -8.32 -25.84 3.51
CA THR A 1242 -7.38 -25.08 2.66
C THR A 1242 -6.12 -25.86 2.29
N LEU A 1243 -5.96 -27.07 2.83
CA LEU A 1243 -4.69 -27.80 2.84
C LEU A 1243 -4.15 -28.09 1.44
N CYS A 1244 -4.99 -28.62 0.53
CA CYS A 1244 -4.59 -28.94 -0.84
C CYS A 1244 -4.12 -27.68 -1.61
N ARG A 1245 -4.90 -26.60 -1.51
CA ARG A 1245 -4.57 -25.30 -2.14
C ARG A 1245 -3.25 -24.75 -1.60
N MET A 1246 -3.08 -24.75 -0.28
CA MET A 1246 -1.89 -24.18 0.34
C MET A 1246 -0.64 -25.03 0.10
N ARG A 1247 -0.76 -26.36 0.01
CA ARG A 1247 0.36 -27.23 -0.40
C ARG A 1247 0.85 -26.90 -1.81
N LYS A 1248 -0.05 -26.69 -2.77
CA LYS A 1248 0.31 -26.23 -4.11
C LYS A 1248 0.98 -24.86 -4.09
N PHE A 1249 0.44 -23.91 -3.33
CA PHE A 1249 1.01 -22.58 -3.20
C PHE A 1249 2.44 -22.59 -2.60
N VAL A 1250 2.66 -23.36 -1.52
CA VAL A 1250 4.00 -23.53 -0.94
C VAL A 1250 4.98 -24.10 -1.96
N TYR A 1251 4.56 -25.12 -2.72
CA TYR A 1251 5.38 -25.68 -3.81
C TYR A 1251 5.79 -24.61 -4.84
N GLU A 1252 4.86 -23.77 -5.28
CA GLU A 1252 5.10 -22.69 -6.24
C GLU A 1252 6.06 -21.62 -5.69
N VAL A 1253 5.87 -21.19 -4.44
CA VAL A 1253 6.80 -20.26 -3.77
C VAL A 1253 8.20 -20.86 -3.69
N GLU A 1254 8.33 -22.14 -3.31
CA GLU A 1254 9.63 -22.81 -3.26
C GLU A 1254 10.29 -22.94 -4.63
N GLN A 1255 9.52 -23.14 -5.72
CA GLN A 1255 10.09 -23.13 -7.07
C GLN A 1255 10.61 -21.76 -7.45
N SER A 1256 9.91 -20.67 -7.07
CA SER A 1256 10.37 -19.30 -7.35
C SER A 1256 11.66 -18.90 -6.61
N LEU A 1257 12.04 -19.66 -5.57
CA LEU A 1257 13.26 -19.44 -4.79
C LEU A 1257 14.45 -20.26 -5.30
N LYS A 1258 14.25 -21.11 -6.33
CA LYS A 1258 15.31 -21.78 -7.08
C LYS A 1258 15.76 -20.89 -8.23
#